data_AF-A0A167ENV8-F1
#
_entry.id   AF-A0A167ENV8-F1
#
_cell.length_a   1.000
_cell.length_b   1.000
_cell.length_c   1.000
_cell.angle_alpha   90.00
_cell.angle_beta   90.00
_cell.angle_gamma   90.00
#
_symmetry.space_group_name_H-M   'P 1'
#
loop_
_entity.id
_entity.type
_entity.pdbx_description
1 polymer ?
#
loop_
_entity_poly.entity_id
_entity_poly.type
_entity_poly.pdbx_seq_one_letter_code
_entity_poly.pdbx_strand_id
1 'polypeptide(L)'
;MPQIRPSRIRNVLVLCLILALGSYIMIKIAFPKDDYRHASRNSPNWKYRTKRDVDYNNYGNSHGGRVYAGNGITDNEGGRWADQGPLPKGVAGGPRARQPVAAAVPPPGPGNLKLAADKPERGSRQGRVGSKSDGYANNVYRQAQVDVGSGLGSGSGIGSGSGIGSGPHVGVGDGVGGKVRGRLREHGKVTDNANEPGSRRNNIYENLDNLDLDGFFDRDEFDIDYDLGSYEDYLYDDDNDVDYYYDYDGRPDSCPEYGRYSSVPHYPLSQGPLRLPFQRPLDACRTFKSSAVENLIQKFNRDLTDLDLARLFENCFPNTLDTTIRWHYNGSDESISSRDRERDRDRDRDRDRLNNVPKTVKGIPQTFVTTGDINAEWLRDSHRQLLPYIPLTNEDPALKLLILGAINTQAQFVSQFPYCNAFHPPPASGIRVPRHNSDDKVTPPVDLHVVFECKYELDSLASFLGLSNEYYRVTKDLSFVNDQWLKALDMLLKVLDEQSIPTYSESGTGTANTPKYTFQRNTDTGTETLNLGGMGNPVNANTSLIRSAFRPSDDATIYQLFIPANAQMSVELKRASDLLFAANRPELSAKVKSLGESIESGIWEHGVYRHKVFGDVFAYEVDGYGGVVSLDDANLPSLLSLPILGFVDKANPVYQNTRKMILSKAGNPYYLHGQWFSGIGGPHIGVHNAWPMSLLVAIRSSDDDDQIETLLDIVKKSTAGLGLMHESVNVDVPFSFTRSWFAWANSEFAQTIIDIAARKPHIIFDDNKPPLHPGTQAQHPLHADDV
;
A
#
# COMPACT_ATOMS: atom_id res chain seq x y z
N MET A 1 30.65 -45.47 17.51
CA MET A 1 29.33 -45.74 16.87
C MET A 1 29.28 -47.22 16.48
N PRO A 2 28.22 -47.98 16.81
CA PRO A 2 28.07 -49.35 16.33
C PRO A 2 27.47 -49.39 14.90
N GLN A 3 27.98 -50.26 14.03
CA GLN A 3 27.47 -50.40 12.66
C GLN A 3 26.11 -51.11 12.60
N ILE A 4 25.20 -50.59 11.77
CA ILE A 4 23.90 -51.20 11.49
C ILE A 4 24.05 -52.19 10.32
N ARG A 5 23.60 -53.44 10.50
CA ARG A 5 23.70 -54.48 9.46
C ARG A 5 22.66 -54.26 8.32
N PRO A 6 23.00 -54.49 7.04
CA PRO A 6 22.13 -54.18 5.90
C PRO A 6 20.75 -54.85 5.90
N SER A 7 20.59 -55.99 6.58
CA SER A 7 19.34 -56.78 6.59
C SER A 7 18.12 -56.06 7.19
N ARG A 8 18.31 -55.03 8.03
CA ARG A 8 17.18 -54.25 8.57
C ARG A 8 16.58 -53.26 7.57
N ILE A 9 17.39 -52.71 6.65
CA ILE A 9 16.92 -51.70 5.69
C ILE A 9 15.97 -52.33 4.66
N ARG A 10 16.30 -53.54 4.18
CA ARG A 10 15.51 -54.26 3.17
C ARG A 10 14.07 -54.56 3.66
N ASN A 11 13.91 -54.90 4.94
CA ASN A 11 12.59 -55.19 5.52
C ASN A 11 11.72 -53.93 5.68
N VAL A 12 12.32 -52.77 5.96
CA VAL A 12 11.58 -51.49 6.04
C VAL A 12 11.09 -51.08 4.65
N LEU A 13 11.93 -51.17 3.62
CA LEU A 13 11.54 -50.87 2.23
C LEU A 13 10.39 -51.75 1.73
N VAL A 14 10.42 -53.06 2.02
CA VAL A 14 9.32 -53.97 1.68
C VAL A 14 8.02 -53.59 2.40
N LEU A 15 8.09 -53.19 3.68
CA LEU A 15 6.91 -52.75 4.41
C LEU A 15 6.30 -51.45 3.83
N CYS A 16 7.14 -50.49 3.46
CA CYS A 16 6.69 -49.25 2.79
C CYS A 16 6.05 -49.53 1.42
N LEU A 17 6.60 -50.46 0.63
CA LEU A 17 6.01 -50.88 -0.65
C LEU A 17 4.64 -51.55 -0.48
N ILE A 18 4.47 -52.42 0.52
CA ILE A 18 3.18 -53.06 0.82
C ILE A 18 2.13 -52.02 1.22
N LEU A 19 2.50 -51.03 2.04
CA LEU A 19 1.61 -49.92 2.42
C LEU A 19 1.23 -49.03 1.22
N ALA A 20 2.18 -48.74 0.33
CA ALA A 20 1.92 -47.96 -0.88
C ALA A 20 0.96 -48.66 -1.85
N LEU A 21 1.12 -49.97 -2.09
CA LEU A 21 0.17 -50.75 -2.90
C LEU A 21 -1.22 -50.82 -2.25
N GLY A 22 -1.30 -50.97 -0.92
CA GLY A 22 -2.57 -50.97 -0.20
C GLY A 22 -3.38 -49.69 -0.43
N SER A 23 -2.73 -48.52 -0.31
CA SER A 23 -3.34 -47.22 -0.60
C SER A 23 -3.81 -47.08 -2.06
N TYR A 24 -3.00 -47.54 -3.02
CA TYR A 24 -3.34 -47.48 -4.44
C TYR A 24 -4.56 -48.34 -4.81
N ILE A 25 -4.67 -49.54 -4.23
CA ILE A 25 -5.81 -50.45 -4.45
C ILE A 25 -7.11 -49.85 -3.90
N MET A 26 -7.08 -49.27 -2.68
CA MET A 26 -8.26 -48.64 -2.07
C MET A 26 -8.79 -47.47 -2.91
N ILE A 27 -7.91 -46.67 -3.52
CA ILE A 27 -8.30 -45.55 -4.39
C ILE A 27 -9.02 -46.03 -5.67
N LYS A 28 -8.61 -47.17 -6.26
CA LYS A 28 -9.28 -47.73 -7.44
C LYS A 28 -10.63 -48.37 -7.17
N ILE A 29 -10.89 -48.84 -5.95
CA ILE A 29 -12.19 -49.44 -5.58
C ILE A 29 -13.27 -48.36 -5.37
N ALA A 30 -12.88 -47.13 -5.01
CA ALA A 30 -13.81 -46.06 -4.66
C ALA A 30 -14.54 -45.39 -5.85
N PHE A 31 -14.08 -45.57 -7.10
CA PHE A 31 -14.63 -44.85 -8.27
C PHE A 31 -14.78 -45.72 -9.53
N PRO A 32 -15.90 -46.45 -9.67
CA PRO A 32 -16.34 -46.98 -10.96
C PRO A 32 -16.71 -45.83 -11.90
N LYS A 33 -16.25 -45.88 -13.15
CA LYS A 33 -16.84 -45.09 -14.24
C LYS A 33 -17.88 -45.96 -14.93
N ASP A 34 -19.10 -45.44 -15.05
CA ASP A 34 -19.82 -45.27 -16.32
C ASP A 34 -21.26 -44.81 -16.05
N ASP A 35 -21.64 -43.63 -16.56
CA ASP A 35 -22.81 -43.50 -17.43
C ASP A 35 -22.90 -42.09 -18.04
N TYR A 36 -23.16 -41.98 -19.35
CA TYR A 36 -23.39 -40.68 -20.02
C TYR A 36 -23.99 -40.87 -21.43
N ARG A 37 -25.30 -40.63 -21.61
CA ARG A 37 -25.87 -40.20 -22.91
C ARG A 37 -27.34 -39.70 -22.87
N HIS A 38 -27.59 -38.65 -23.66
CA HIS A 38 -28.88 -38.16 -24.23
C HIS A 38 -30.01 -37.60 -23.33
N ALA A 39 -30.03 -36.27 -23.14
CA ALA A 39 -31.18 -35.35 -23.40
C ALA A 39 -30.71 -33.86 -23.27
N SER A 40 -30.35 -33.14 -24.33
CA SER A 40 -31.21 -32.32 -25.23
C SER A 40 -31.75 -30.98 -24.67
N ARG A 41 -31.15 -29.87 -25.12
CA ARG A 41 -31.69 -28.48 -25.25
C ARG A 41 -32.36 -27.79 -24.04
N ASN A 42 -31.65 -26.84 -23.42
CA ASN A 42 -31.96 -25.39 -23.49
C ASN A 42 -30.83 -24.53 -22.87
N SER A 43 -30.75 -23.25 -23.27
CA SER A 43 -29.70 -22.26 -22.93
C SER A 43 -29.91 -21.60 -21.53
N PRO A 44 -29.01 -20.74 -20.98
CA PRO A 44 -27.76 -20.20 -21.54
C PRO A 44 -26.53 -20.16 -20.57
N ASN A 45 -25.42 -19.57 -21.06
CA ASN A 45 -24.34 -18.86 -20.35
C ASN A 45 -23.87 -19.34 -18.96
N TRP A 46 -22.66 -19.92 -18.91
CA TRP A 46 -21.88 -20.04 -17.67
C TRP A 46 -20.61 -19.17 -17.72
N LYS A 47 -20.53 -18.19 -16.82
CA LYS A 47 -19.25 -17.53 -16.46
C LYS A 47 -18.53 -18.39 -15.43
N TYR A 48 -17.21 -18.51 -15.53
CA TYR A 48 -16.42 -19.02 -14.40
C TYR A 48 -16.56 -18.09 -13.21
N ARG A 49 -16.79 -18.68 -12.02
CA ARG A 49 -16.97 -17.97 -10.75
C ARG A 49 -15.92 -18.48 -9.77
N THR A 50 -14.97 -17.64 -9.41
CA THR A 50 -14.04 -17.90 -8.31
C THR A 50 -14.78 -17.90 -6.98
N LYS A 51 -14.26 -18.64 -5.99
CA LYS A 51 -14.94 -18.85 -4.71
C LYS A 51 -15.04 -17.57 -3.89
N ARG A 52 -16.25 -17.31 -3.40
CA ARG A 52 -16.46 -16.83 -2.02
C ARG A 52 -17.35 -17.85 -1.30
N ASP A 53 -17.20 -17.87 0.01
CA ASP A 53 -18.11 -18.40 1.03
C ASP A 53 -18.32 -19.94 1.09
N VAL A 54 -18.45 -20.43 2.31
CA VAL A 54 -18.96 -21.75 2.68
C VAL A 54 -20.09 -21.50 3.68
N ASP A 55 -21.30 -21.95 3.35
CA ASP A 55 -22.50 -21.76 4.16
C ASP A 55 -22.42 -22.40 5.56
N TYR A 56 -23.24 -21.90 6.49
CA TYR A 56 -24.30 -22.75 7.05
C TYR A 56 -25.58 -21.99 7.46
N ASN A 57 -26.38 -21.68 6.42
CA ASN A 57 -27.85 -21.82 6.37
C ASN A 57 -28.76 -21.41 7.57
N ASN A 58 -29.58 -20.39 7.29
CA ASN A 58 -31.05 -20.37 7.45
C ASN A 58 -31.73 -20.63 8.81
N TYR A 59 -32.53 -19.65 9.27
CA TYR A 59 -33.99 -19.79 9.30
C TYR A 59 -34.73 -18.43 9.46
N GLY A 60 -35.88 -18.29 8.79
CA GLY A 60 -36.98 -17.40 9.20
C GLY A 60 -36.85 -15.88 8.98
N ASN A 61 -37.48 -15.35 7.92
CA ASN A 61 -37.69 -13.91 7.71
C ASN A 61 -39.18 -13.55 7.92
N SER A 62 -39.48 -12.55 8.75
CA SER A 62 -40.83 -11.99 8.92
C SER A 62 -40.80 -10.53 9.40
N HIS A 63 -41.50 -9.65 8.68
CA HIS A 63 -41.63 -8.22 9.02
C HIS A 63 -42.81 -7.91 9.95
N GLY A 64 -42.65 -6.88 10.80
CA GLY A 64 -43.71 -5.91 11.10
C GLY A 64 -44.36 -5.96 12.50
N GLY A 65 -44.75 -4.77 13.00
CA GLY A 65 -45.64 -4.61 14.16
C GLY A 65 -45.17 -3.59 15.21
N ARG A 66 -45.83 -2.42 15.29
CA ARG A 66 -45.80 -1.51 16.46
C ARG A 66 -47.06 -1.70 17.29
N VAL A 67 -46.99 -1.63 18.62
CA VAL A 67 -48.12 -1.26 19.51
C VAL A 67 -47.60 -0.42 20.69
N TYR A 68 -48.45 0.47 21.22
CA TYR A 68 -48.17 1.39 22.34
C TYR A 68 -48.64 0.85 23.71
N ALA A 69 -47.89 1.21 24.77
CA ALA A 69 -48.36 1.64 26.10
C ALA A 69 -47.13 2.07 26.94
N GLY A 70 -47.19 2.99 27.92
CA GLY A 70 -48.28 3.85 28.39
C GLY A 70 -48.01 4.33 29.83
N ASN A 71 -48.31 5.60 30.14
CA ASN A 71 -48.11 6.30 31.43
C ASN A 71 -46.64 6.70 31.78
N GLY A 72 -46.32 7.93 32.19
CA GLY A 72 -47.09 9.20 32.13
C GLY A 72 -46.68 10.24 33.18
N ILE A 73 -46.95 11.53 32.89
CA ILE A 73 -47.24 12.65 33.84
C ILE A 73 -46.03 13.09 34.73
N THR A 74 -45.65 14.37 34.88
CA THR A 74 -46.39 15.66 34.87
C THR A 74 -45.86 16.73 33.90
N ASP A 75 -46.73 17.70 33.63
CA ASP A 75 -46.58 18.90 32.82
C ASP A 75 -45.73 20.01 33.48
N ASN A 76 -45.21 20.96 32.67
CA ASN A 76 -45.86 22.28 32.61
C ASN A 76 -45.46 23.14 31.39
N GLU A 77 -46.35 24.09 31.07
CA GLU A 77 -46.21 25.12 30.03
C GLU A 77 -45.34 26.30 30.55
N GLY A 78 -44.88 27.29 29.77
CA GLY A 78 -45.04 27.62 28.35
C GLY A 78 -45.07 29.15 28.17
N GLY A 79 -44.36 29.69 27.18
CA GLY A 79 -44.29 31.16 27.01
C GLY A 79 -43.49 31.65 25.81
N ARG A 80 -44.18 32.19 24.80
CA ARG A 80 -43.59 33.03 23.75
C ARG A 80 -43.74 34.50 24.17
N TRP A 81 -42.81 35.36 23.77
CA TRP A 81 -43.05 36.69 23.17
C TRP A 81 -41.76 37.10 22.44
N ALA A 82 -41.81 38.13 21.58
CA ALA A 82 -40.74 38.45 20.64
C ALA A 82 -40.40 39.94 20.60
N ASP A 83 -39.32 40.23 19.85
CA ASP A 83 -39.12 41.40 18.98
C ASP A 83 -38.34 42.65 19.47
N GLN A 84 -37.29 42.93 18.68
CA GLN A 84 -36.59 44.21 18.36
C GLN A 84 -35.57 44.84 19.34
N GLY A 85 -34.58 45.55 18.76
CA GLY A 85 -33.47 46.26 19.42
C GLY A 85 -33.66 47.79 19.44
N PRO A 86 -32.63 48.66 19.23
CA PRO A 86 -31.23 48.41 18.82
C PRO A 86 -30.15 49.19 19.65
N LEU A 87 -28.94 49.36 19.08
CA LEU A 87 -27.74 50.05 19.60
C LEU A 87 -27.91 51.56 19.96
N PRO A 88 -26.96 52.10 20.75
CA PRO A 88 -26.26 53.34 20.35
C PRO A 88 -24.71 53.22 20.33
N LYS A 89 -24.02 54.27 19.81
CA LYS A 89 -22.59 54.28 19.44
C LYS A 89 -21.70 55.14 20.36
N GLY A 90 -20.39 54.82 20.37
CA GLY A 90 -19.27 55.79 20.25
C GLY A 90 -18.62 56.28 21.58
N VAL A 91 -17.36 56.76 21.62
CA VAL A 91 -16.40 57.17 20.57
C VAL A 91 -14.91 56.97 20.99
N ALA A 92 -14.05 56.69 20.01
CA ALA A 92 -12.57 56.77 19.89
C ALA A 92 -11.62 57.02 21.10
N GLY A 93 -10.47 56.31 21.08
CA GLY A 93 -9.23 56.65 21.80
C GLY A 93 -8.02 55.87 21.24
N GLY A 94 -6.94 56.56 20.83
CA GLY A 94 -5.77 55.96 20.14
C GLY A 94 -4.71 55.30 21.06
N PRO A 95 -3.74 54.57 20.48
CA PRO A 95 -2.89 53.64 21.22
C PRO A 95 -1.72 54.29 21.98
N ARG A 96 -1.25 53.61 23.03
CA ARG A 96 0.08 53.82 23.64
C ARG A 96 0.88 52.53 23.60
N ALA A 97 2.10 52.60 23.09
CA ALA A 97 3.05 51.48 23.13
C ALA A 97 3.47 51.15 24.57
N ARG A 98 3.88 49.90 24.79
CA ARG A 98 4.71 49.48 25.92
C ARG A 98 5.89 48.68 25.36
N GLN A 99 7.10 49.05 25.75
CA GLN A 99 8.32 48.30 25.42
C GLN A 99 8.47 47.09 26.37
N PRO A 100 9.11 46.00 25.93
CA PRO A 100 9.49 44.90 26.83
C PRO A 100 10.65 45.32 27.74
N VAL A 101 10.67 44.78 28.95
CA VAL A 101 11.81 44.92 29.88
C VAL A 101 12.75 43.75 29.66
N ALA A 102 13.98 44.03 29.22
CA ALA A 102 15.04 43.04 29.17
C ALA A 102 15.83 43.02 30.50
N ALA A 103 16.19 41.84 30.98
CA ALA A 103 17.12 41.64 32.08
C ALA A 103 18.24 40.71 31.62
N ALA A 104 19.50 41.14 31.75
CA ALA A 104 20.66 40.40 31.32
C ALA A 104 21.50 39.94 32.52
N VAL A 105 22.00 38.70 32.47
CA VAL A 105 22.97 38.11 33.42
C VAL A 105 24.02 37.36 32.59
N PRO A 106 25.34 37.53 32.86
CA PRO A 106 26.41 37.02 32.00
C PRO A 106 26.80 35.54 32.27
N PRO A 107 27.50 34.88 31.33
CA PRO A 107 27.91 33.48 31.46
C PRO A 107 29.27 33.30 32.19
N PRO A 108 29.52 32.12 32.80
CA PRO A 108 30.85 31.66 33.17
C PRO A 108 31.54 30.88 32.02
N GLY A 109 32.86 30.97 31.94
CA GLY A 109 33.71 30.27 30.96
C GLY A 109 34.10 28.83 31.34
N PRO A 110 34.89 28.14 30.49
CA PRO A 110 35.13 26.70 30.58
C PRO A 110 36.25 26.28 31.55
N GLY A 111 36.20 25.04 32.03
CA GLY A 111 37.26 24.39 32.80
C GLY A 111 37.34 22.88 32.56
N ASN A 112 38.50 22.40 32.09
CA ASN A 112 38.80 20.97 31.94
C ASN A 112 39.28 20.36 33.27
N LEU A 113 38.95 19.08 33.56
CA LEU A 113 39.92 17.99 33.82
C LEU A 113 39.30 16.67 34.38
N LYS A 114 39.50 15.59 33.62
CA LYS A 114 39.87 14.20 34.02
C LYS A 114 39.22 13.47 35.23
N LEU A 115 38.64 12.31 34.88
CA LEU A 115 38.93 10.95 35.40
C LEU A 115 39.23 10.74 36.90
N ALA A 116 38.36 9.97 37.58
CA ALA A 116 38.71 8.66 38.14
C ALA A 116 37.44 7.91 38.59
N ALA A 117 37.52 6.59 38.79
CA ALA A 117 36.48 5.78 39.43
C ALA A 117 37.13 4.82 40.43
N ASP A 118 36.43 4.46 41.52
CA ASP A 118 36.63 3.17 42.17
C ASP A 118 35.43 2.70 43.02
N LYS A 119 35.53 1.48 43.58
CA LYS A 119 34.44 0.65 44.14
C LYS A 119 34.28 0.69 45.68
N PRO A 120 33.16 0.15 46.23
CA PRO A 120 32.79 0.31 47.64
C PRO A 120 33.16 -0.88 48.56
N GLU A 121 33.15 -0.64 49.87
CA GLU A 121 33.26 -1.67 50.93
C GLU A 121 31.97 -1.87 51.74
N ARG A 122 31.95 -2.89 52.61
CA ARG A 122 30.80 -3.36 53.41
C ARG A 122 31.06 -3.33 54.92
N GLY A 123 30.02 -3.12 55.71
CA GLY A 123 29.95 -3.55 57.12
C GLY A 123 28.63 -3.13 57.78
N SER A 124 27.66 -3.95 58.22
CA SER A 124 27.58 -5.29 58.86
C SER A 124 27.27 -5.20 60.36
N ARG A 125 26.12 -5.76 60.81
CA ARG A 125 25.75 -6.27 62.16
C ARG A 125 24.21 -6.36 62.32
N GLN A 126 23.60 -7.10 63.25
CA GLN A 126 23.80 -8.50 63.69
C GLN A 126 22.67 -8.96 64.64
N GLY A 127 22.20 -10.22 64.52
CA GLY A 127 21.33 -10.89 65.52
C GLY A 127 19.84 -10.51 65.49
N ARG A 128 18.93 -11.24 66.18
CA ARG A 128 19.02 -12.51 66.94
C ARG A 128 17.59 -13.10 67.16
N VAL A 129 17.47 -14.44 67.25
CA VAL A 129 16.48 -15.29 68.01
C VAL A 129 15.03 -14.79 68.24
N GLY A 130 13.93 -15.57 68.06
CA GLY A 130 13.76 -16.95 67.56
C GLY A 130 12.54 -17.71 68.16
N SER A 131 12.07 -18.75 67.44
CA SER A 131 11.26 -19.93 67.89
C SER A 131 9.73 -19.87 68.16
N LYS A 132 9.05 -20.92 67.63
CA LYS A 132 7.88 -21.70 68.13
C LYS A 132 6.39 -21.29 67.93
N SER A 133 5.73 -22.11 67.09
CA SER A 133 4.47 -22.90 67.29
C SER A 133 3.05 -22.28 67.37
N ASP A 134 2.22 -22.76 66.42
CA ASP A 134 0.83 -23.28 66.52
C ASP A 134 -0.42 -22.38 66.70
N GLY A 135 -1.42 -22.59 65.81
CA GLY A 135 -2.83 -22.76 66.23
C GLY A 135 -3.97 -22.01 65.48
N TYR A 136 -4.76 -22.74 64.67
CA TYR A 136 -6.21 -22.55 64.32
C TYR A 136 -6.73 -21.19 63.72
N ALA A 137 -7.84 -21.08 62.96
CA ALA A 137 -8.59 -21.98 62.05
C ALA A 137 -9.71 -21.21 61.27
N ASN A 138 -10.26 -21.81 60.20
CA ASN A 138 -11.58 -21.53 59.55
C ASN A 138 -11.77 -20.17 58.80
N ASN A 139 -12.63 -20.01 57.76
CA ASN A 139 -13.53 -20.95 57.05
C ASN A 139 -13.95 -20.46 55.62
N VAL A 140 -14.15 -21.41 54.67
CA VAL A 140 -15.23 -21.50 53.63
C VAL A 140 -15.50 -20.28 52.72
N TYR A 141 -15.39 -20.39 51.38
CA TYR A 141 -16.43 -20.98 50.50
C TYR A 141 -15.92 -21.94 49.38
N ARG A 142 -16.84 -22.67 48.75
CA ARG A 142 -16.59 -23.85 47.89
C ARG A 142 -17.21 -23.73 46.48
N GLN A 143 -16.68 -24.51 45.54
CA GLN A 143 -17.28 -24.81 44.23
C GLN A 143 -18.53 -25.70 44.34
N ALA A 144 -19.36 -25.71 43.30
CA ALA A 144 -20.29 -26.81 43.00
C ALA A 144 -20.47 -27.00 41.47
N GLN A 145 -20.58 -28.27 41.08
CA GLN A 145 -20.94 -28.87 39.78
C GLN A 145 -21.58 -30.21 40.23
N VAL A 146 -22.65 -30.81 39.68
CA VAL A 146 -23.06 -31.21 38.32
C VAL A 146 -24.57 -31.57 38.43
N ASP A 147 -25.38 -31.58 37.36
CA ASP A 147 -26.15 -32.78 36.91
C ASP A 147 -27.15 -32.56 35.76
N VAL A 148 -27.60 -33.69 35.18
CA VAL A 148 -28.47 -33.80 34.00
C VAL A 148 -29.79 -34.53 34.35
N GLY A 149 -30.93 -34.07 33.83
CA GLY A 149 -32.23 -34.73 34.00
C GLY A 149 -33.25 -34.33 32.94
N SER A 150 -34.14 -35.26 32.55
CA SER A 150 -35.03 -35.11 31.37
C SER A 150 -36.48 -35.53 31.60
N GLY A 151 -37.38 -34.94 30.80
CA GLY A 151 -38.81 -35.30 30.68
C GLY A 151 -39.78 -34.49 31.55
N LEU A 152 -41.10 -34.51 31.31
CA LEU A 152 -41.86 -34.93 30.12
C LEU A 152 -43.35 -34.53 30.27
N GLY A 153 -44.02 -34.10 29.19
CA GLY A 153 -45.49 -33.96 29.07
C GLY A 153 -46.13 -32.69 29.66
N SER A 154 -47.39 -32.35 29.36
CA SER A 154 -48.28 -32.75 28.23
C SER A 154 -49.66 -32.09 28.39
N GLY A 155 -50.28 -31.61 27.30
CA GLY A 155 -51.65 -31.06 27.27
C GLY A 155 -51.74 -29.88 26.29
N SER A 156 -52.28 -29.99 25.06
CA SER A 156 -53.70 -30.22 24.70
C SER A 156 -54.60 -29.05 25.09
N GLY A 157 -55.31 -28.35 24.19
CA GLY A 157 -55.42 -28.45 22.72
C GLY A 157 -56.81 -28.00 22.23
N ILE A 158 -56.99 -27.75 20.92
CA ILE A 158 -58.28 -27.39 20.26
C ILE A 158 -58.77 -25.95 20.62
N GLY A 159 -59.35 -25.13 19.73
CA GLY A 159 -59.49 -25.18 18.26
C GLY A 159 -60.70 -24.40 17.71
N SER A 160 -60.65 -24.00 16.43
CA SER A 160 -61.78 -23.58 15.54
C SER A 160 -62.58 -22.27 15.83
N GLY A 161 -63.18 -21.70 14.76
CA GLY A 161 -64.06 -20.50 14.77
C GLY A 161 -63.44 -19.30 14.02
N SER A 162 -63.84 -18.84 12.82
CA SER A 162 -65.11 -18.74 12.06
C SER A 162 -65.94 -17.46 12.33
N GLY A 163 -66.32 -16.74 11.25
CA GLY A 163 -67.07 -15.46 11.26
C GLY A 163 -66.28 -14.36 10.50
N ILE A 164 -66.64 -13.84 9.31
CA ILE A 164 -67.91 -13.38 8.68
C ILE A 164 -68.28 -11.93 9.04
N GLY A 165 -68.26 -11.07 8.01
CA GLY A 165 -68.99 -9.79 7.92
C GLY A 165 -68.12 -8.52 7.71
N SER A 166 -68.58 -7.43 7.07
CA SER A 166 -69.66 -7.23 6.06
C SER A 166 -69.77 -5.76 5.58
N GLY A 167 -68.77 -5.23 4.84
CA GLY A 167 -68.84 -3.97 4.06
C GLY A 167 -69.27 -2.67 4.80
N PRO A 168 -69.78 -1.64 4.11
CA PRO A 168 -69.59 -1.28 2.69
C PRO A 168 -69.28 0.24 2.45
N HIS A 169 -69.18 0.65 1.17
CA HIS A 169 -69.13 2.05 0.64
C HIS A 169 -67.85 2.88 0.91
N VAL A 170 -67.46 3.91 0.13
CA VAL A 170 -67.73 4.41 -1.26
C VAL A 170 -66.54 5.36 -1.61
N GLY A 171 -66.05 5.53 -2.84
CA GLY A 171 -66.36 4.94 -4.16
C GLY A 171 -65.95 5.88 -5.31
N VAL A 172 -65.85 5.38 -6.56
CA VAL A 172 -65.59 6.12 -7.84
C VAL A 172 -64.17 6.73 -7.94
N GLY A 173 -63.41 6.68 -9.03
CA GLY A 173 -63.56 6.17 -10.43
C GLY A 173 -62.63 7.01 -11.34
N ASP A 174 -62.08 6.62 -12.49
CA ASP A 174 -62.07 5.41 -13.35
C ASP A 174 -60.72 5.43 -14.16
N GLY A 175 -60.32 4.61 -15.14
CA GLY A 175 -60.98 3.70 -16.09
C GLY A 175 -61.14 4.37 -17.49
N VAL A 176 -60.88 3.74 -18.66
CA VAL A 176 -60.46 2.38 -19.03
C VAL A 176 -59.73 2.39 -20.41
N GLY A 177 -58.69 1.55 -20.59
CA GLY A 177 -58.20 1.04 -21.90
C GLY A 177 -57.28 1.96 -22.73
N GLY A 178 -56.49 1.49 -23.71
CA GLY A 178 -56.16 0.09 -24.08
C GLY A 178 -56.35 -0.24 -25.57
N LYS A 179 -55.26 -0.54 -26.32
CA LYS A 179 -55.33 -1.31 -27.58
C LYS A 179 -53.99 -1.84 -28.11
N VAL A 180 -54.08 -3.03 -28.71
CA VAL A 180 -53.02 -3.77 -29.41
C VAL A 180 -52.71 -3.16 -30.78
N ARG A 181 -51.44 -3.21 -31.22
CA ARG A 181 -51.07 -3.37 -32.64
C ARG A 181 -49.65 -3.94 -32.80
N GLY A 182 -49.53 -5.08 -33.46
CA GLY A 182 -48.25 -5.61 -33.96
C GLY A 182 -48.10 -5.37 -35.47
N ARG A 183 -46.93 -5.68 -36.03
CA ARG A 183 -46.73 -5.74 -37.49
C ARG A 183 -45.63 -6.76 -37.85
N LEU A 184 -45.96 -7.69 -38.74
CA LEU A 184 -45.04 -8.66 -39.36
C LEU A 184 -44.19 -8.00 -40.46
N ARG A 185 -43.04 -8.62 -40.77
CA ARG A 185 -42.55 -8.78 -42.15
C ARG A 185 -41.64 -10.02 -42.24
N GLU A 186 -41.89 -10.86 -43.24
CA GLU A 186 -41.09 -12.05 -43.57
C GLU A 186 -40.34 -11.82 -44.89
N HIS A 187 -39.18 -12.47 -45.05
CA HIS A 187 -38.54 -12.98 -46.29
C HIS A 187 -37.25 -13.71 -45.84
N GLY A 188 -36.81 -14.86 -46.33
CA GLY A 188 -37.37 -15.88 -47.25
C GLY A 188 -36.56 -17.20 -47.13
N LYS A 189 -37.00 -18.31 -47.75
CA LYS A 189 -36.40 -19.67 -47.58
C LYS A 189 -35.64 -20.19 -48.83
N VAL A 190 -34.56 -20.94 -48.61
CA VAL A 190 -34.04 -22.13 -49.37
C VAL A 190 -33.14 -22.89 -48.33
N THR A 191 -33.29 -24.17 -47.89
CA THR A 191 -33.21 -25.53 -48.51
C THR A 191 -31.88 -25.80 -49.24
N ASP A 192 -31.21 -26.97 -49.21
CA ASP A 192 -31.50 -28.30 -48.63
C ASP A 192 -30.23 -29.21 -48.60
N ASN A 193 -30.20 -30.28 -47.77
CA ASN A 193 -29.39 -31.54 -47.92
C ASN A 193 -27.82 -31.47 -47.91
N ALA A 194 -27.03 -32.53 -47.66
CA ALA A 194 -27.20 -33.82 -46.93
C ALA A 194 -25.81 -34.55 -46.73
N ASN A 195 -25.81 -35.73 -46.09
CA ASN A 195 -24.81 -36.83 -46.10
C ASN A 195 -23.58 -36.82 -45.14
N GLU A 196 -23.70 -37.62 -44.08
CA GLU A 196 -22.67 -38.54 -43.52
C GLU A 196 -22.39 -39.73 -44.52
N PRO A 197 -21.53 -40.76 -44.29
CA PRO A 197 -20.97 -41.28 -43.00
C PRO A 197 -19.48 -41.73 -43.03
N GLY A 198 -18.98 -42.35 -41.93
CA GLY A 198 -17.73 -43.15 -41.98
C GLY A 198 -17.10 -43.57 -40.64
N SER A 199 -17.60 -44.62 -39.98
CA SER A 199 -17.04 -45.13 -38.72
C SER A 199 -16.23 -46.43 -38.89
N ARG A 200 -15.12 -46.58 -38.12
CA ARG A 200 -14.63 -47.88 -37.60
C ARG A 200 -13.70 -47.71 -36.40
N ARG A 201 -13.82 -48.63 -35.43
CA ARG A 201 -12.89 -48.84 -34.30
C ARG A 201 -12.18 -50.20 -34.49
N ASN A 202 -11.07 -50.41 -33.78
CA ASN A 202 -10.83 -51.65 -33.03
C ASN A 202 -9.67 -51.48 -32.03
N ASN A 203 -9.78 -52.12 -30.87
CA ASN A 203 -8.71 -52.27 -29.87
C ASN A 203 -8.33 -53.76 -29.78
N ILE A 204 -7.06 -54.07 -29.59
CA ILE A 204 -6.61 -55.29 -28.89
C ILE A 204 -5.38 -54.91 -28.02
N TYR A 205 -5.23 -55.51 -26.84
CA TYR A 205 -4.08 -55.36 -25.94
C TYR A 205 -3.00 -56.42 -26.26
N GLU A 206 -1.73 -56.17 -25.91
CA GLU A 206 -1.04 -56.84 -24.76
C GLU A 206 0.49 -56.68 -24.76
N ASN A 207 1.05 -56.97 -23.58
CA ASN A 207 2.45 -57.26 -23.24
C ASN A 207 3.46 -56.10 -23.05
N LEU A 208 4.40 -56.42 -22.17
CA LEU A 208 5.42 -55.57 -21.53
C LEU A 208 6.82 -56.16 -21.80
N ASP A 209 7.82 -55.50 -21.21
CA ASP A 209 9.17 -55.98 -20.86
C ASP A 209 10.30 -55.91 -21.91
N ASN A 210 11.42 -55.36 -21.42
CA ASN A 210 12.80 -55.34 -21.93
C ASN A 210 13.23 -54.18 -22.85
N LEU A 211 14.54 -53.90 -22.78
CA LEU A 211 15.31 -52.87 -23.52
C LEU A 211 14.95 -51.44 -23.08
N ASP A 212 15.48 -50.91 -21.97
CA ASP A 212 16.90 -50.73 -21.57
C ASP A 212 17.58 -49.58 -22.34
N LEU A 213 18.23 -48.68 -21.61
CA LEU A 213 18.76 -47.41 -22.08
C LEU A 213 20.27 -47.34 -21.80
N ASP A 214 21.10 -47.68 -22.77
CA ASP A 214 22.43 -47.07 -22.95
C ASP A 214 23.07 -47.48 -24.29
N GLY A 215 23.83 -46.56 -24.89
CA GLY A 215 24.47 -46.71 -26.19
C GLY A 215 23.66 -46.09 -27.36
N PHE A 216 24.27 -45.39 -28.33
CA PHE A 216 25.70 -45.14 -28.56
C PHE A 216 25.92 -43.73 -29.15
N PHE A 217 27.11 -43.16 -28.98
CA PHE A 217 27.54 -41.97 -29.72
C PHE A 217 28.23 -42.42 -31.02
N ASP A 218 27.59 -42.18 -32.15
CA ASP A 218 28.16 -41.80 -33.45
C ASP A 218 27.03 -41.02 -34.16
N ARG A 219 27.19 -39.81 -34.69
CA ARG A 219 28.14 -39.26 -35.69
C ARG A 219 27.94 -39.77 -37.12
N ASP A 220 27.84 -38.76 -37.98
CA ASP A 220 27.92 -38.74 -39.44
C ASP A 220 26.69 -39.27 -40.23
N GLU A 221 26.53 -38.68 -41.42
CA GLU A 221 25.45 -38.88 -42.42
C GLU A 221 23.99 -38.68 -41.99
N PHE A 222 23.50 -37.43 -42.09
CA PHE A 222 22.42 -37.15 -43.06
C PHE A 222 22.53 -35.71 -43.58
N ASP A 223 22.77 -35.57 -44.89
CA ASP A 223 23.01 -34.30 -45.57
C ASP A 223 21.73 -33.86 -46.29
N ILE A 224 21.19 -32.68 -45.93
CA ILE A 224 20.06 -32.04 -46.63
C ILE A 224 20.32 -30.54 -46.72
N ASP A 225 20.68 -30.12 -47.93
CA ASP A 225 20.93 -28.74 -48.34
C ASP A 225 19.67 -27.86 -48.27
N TYR A 226 19.80 -26.67 -47.69
CA TYR A 226 18.84 -25.55 -47.80
C TYR A 226 19.54 -24.19 -47.65
N ASP A 227 20.33 -23.84 -48.67
CA ASP A 227 20.47 -22.49 -49.27
C ASP A 227 20.57 -21.27 -48.31
N LEU A 228 21.80 -20.76 -48.14
CA LEU A 228 22.10 -19.51 -47.41
C LEU A 228 21.92 -18.27 -48.31
N GLY A 229 20.67 -17.88 -48.55
CA GLY A 229 20.32 -16.64 -49.24
C GLY A 229 20.65 -15.38 -48.43
N SER A 230 21.69 -14.64 -48.82
CA SER A 230 22.06 -13.34 -48.23
C SER A 230 21.17 -12.20 -48.76
N TYR A 231 20.63 -11.37 -47.86
CA TYR A 231 20.09 -10.05 -48.23
C TYR A 231 20.23 -9.04 -47.07
N GLU A 232 21.27 -8.21 -47.13
CA GLU A 232 21.22 -6.85 -46.57
C GLU A 232 20.43 -5.94 -47.53
N ASP A 233 20.11 -4.71 -47.12
CA ASP A 233 19.31 -3.72 -47.86
C ASP A 233 17.88 -4.14 -48.24
N TYR A 234 16.93 -3.85 -47.34
CA TYR A 234 15.79 -2.98 -47.70
C TYR A 234 15.34 -2.17 -46.47
N LEU A 235 15.97 -1.00 -46.30
CA LEU A 235 15.46 0.08 -45.46
C LEU A 235 14.54 0.99 -46.28
N TYR A 236 13.60 1.67 -45.60
CA TYR A 236 12.65 2.65 -46.12
C TYR A 236 11.60 2.12 -47.12
N ASP A 237 10.42 1.82 -46.58
CA ASP A 237 9.17 2.32 -47.16
C ASP A 237 8.55 3.28 -46.12
N ASP A 238 8.24 4.51 -46.54
CA ASP A 238 7.41 5.47 -45.80
C ASP A 238 5.91 5.13 -45.96
N ASP A 239 5.04 5.86 -45.28
CA ASP A 239 3.58 5.92 -45.54
C ASP A 239 2.83 4.57 -45.59
N ASN A 240 2.74 3.87 -44.45
CA ASN A 240 1.58 3.02 -44.16
C ASN A 240 0.94 3.42 -42.82
N ASP A 241 -0.10 4.24 -42.91
CA ASP A 241 -0.92 4.73 -41.79
C ASP A 241 -1.81 3.58 -41.27
N VAL A 242 -1.21 2.70 -40.45
CA VAL A 242 -1.94 1.65 -39.74
C VAL A 242 -2.78 2.32 -38.65
N ASP A 243 -4.07 2.50 -38.93
CA ASP A 243 -5.05 3.10 -38.02
C ASP A 243 -5.25 2.23 -36.76
N TYR A 244 -4.33 2.38 -35.80
CA TYR A 244 -4.41 1.76 -34.49
C TYR A 244 -5.65 2.28 -33.79
N TYR A 245 -6.63 1.39 -33.57
CA TYR A 245 -7.66 1.65 -32.58
C TYR A 245 -6.98 1.70 -31.19
N TYR A 246 -7.32 2.76 -30.46
CA TYR A 246 -6.87 3.00 -29.09
C TYR A 246 -8.06 2.79 -28.15
N ASP A 247 -7.83 2.11 -27.02
CA ASP A 247 -8.85 1.97 -25.98
C ASP A 247 -9.16 3.35 -25.37
N TYR A 248 -10.19 3.40 -24.52
CA TYR A 248 -10.64 4.58 -23.76
C TYR A 248 -9.57 5.21 -22.84
N ASP A 249 -8.34 4.68 -22.83
CA ASP A 249 -7.20 5.14 -22.04
C ASP A 249 -6.00 5.62 -22.87
N GLY A 250 -6.09 5.60 -24.21
CA GLY A 250 -5.01 6.04 -25.10
C GLY A 250 -3.86 5.05 -25.31
N ARG A 251 -3.98 3.79 -24.88
CA ARG A 251 -3.08 2.69 -25.28
C ARG A 251 -3.58 2.05 -26.59
N PRO A 252 -2.69 1.57 -27.47
CA PRO A 252 -3.09 0.72 -28.60
C PRO A 252 -3.86 -0.52 -28.12
N ASP A 253 -4.93 -0.91 -28.81
CA ASP A 253 -5.78 -2.07 -28.47
C ASP A 253 -5.01 -3.42 -28.37
N SER A 254 -3.81 -3.48 -28.93
CA SER A 254 -2.91 -4.64 -28.89
C SER A 254 -2.08 -4.76 -27.60
N CYS A 255 -2.06 -3.75 -26.74
CA CYS A 255 -1.24 -3.75 -25.52
C CYS A 255 -1.86 -4.59 -24.38
N PRO A 256 -1.13 -5.57 -23.82
CA PRO A 256 -1.68 -6.45 -22.78
C PRO A 256 -1.90 -5.73 -21.44
N GLU A 257 -2.94 -6.13 -20.71
CA GLU A 257 -3.18 -5.70 -19.33
C GLU A 257 -1.99 -6.09 -18.43
N TYR A 258 -1.23 -5.09 -17.94
CA TYR A 258 0.06 -5.36 -17.29
C TYR A 258 -0.05 -6.17 -15.97
N GLY A 259 -1.19 -6.09 -15.27
CA GLY A 259 -1.48 -6.96 -14.13
C GLY A 259 -1.53 -8.46 -14.51
N ARG A 260 -1.88 -8.80 -15.76
CA ARG A 260 -1.77 -10.17 -16.28
C ARG A 260 -0.37 -10.46 -16.81
N TYR A 261 0.23 -9.51 -17.51
CA TYR A 261 1.60 -9.61 -18.04
C TYR A 261 2.59 -9.98 -16.92
N SER A 262 2.68 -9.16 -15.88
CA SER A 262 3.55 -9.39 -14.71
C SER A 262 3.34 -10.73 -13.98
N SER A 263 2.20 -11.40 -14.17
CA SER A 263 1.89 -12.68 -13.51
C SER A 263 2.51 -13.91 -14.21
N VAL A 264 3.15 -13.74 -15.38
CA VAL A 264 3.77 -14.82 -16.16
C VAL A 264 5.18 -14.46 -16.64
N PRO A 265 6.08 -15.44 -16.85
CA PRO A 265 7.44 -15.17 -17.33
C PRO A 265 7.50 -14.98 -18.85
N HIS A 266 8.26 -13.98 -19.32
CA HIS A 266 8.53 -13.72 -20.74
C HIS A 266 10.00 -13.88 -21.12
N TYR A 267 10.23 -14.26 -22.38
CA TYR A 267 11.55 -14.32 -23.00
C TYR A 267 11.96 -12.95 -23.56
N PRO A 268 13.27 -12.65 -23.67
CA PRO A 268 14.40 -13.50 -23.30
C PRO A 268 14.66 -13.52 -21.79
N LEU A 269 14.86 -14.72 -21.23
CA LEU A 269 15.35 -14.88 -19.86
C LEU A 269 16.78 -14.33 -19.73
N SER A 270 17.19 -13.92 -18.53
CA SER A 270 18.59 -13.62 -18.21
C SER A 270 19.50 -14.84 -18.41
N GLN A 271 20.81 -14.58 -18.51
CA GLN A 271 21.85 -15.60 -18.62
C GLN A 271 22.43 -16.01 -17.25
N GLY A 272 21.93 -15.44 -16.15
CA GLY A 272 22.29 -15.82 -14.78
C GLY A 272 21.62 -17.12 -14.31
N PRO A 273 22.06 -17.68 -13.17
CA PRO A 273 21.59 -18.98 -12.66
C PRO A 273 20.09 -19.04 -12.32
N LEU A 274 19.44 -17.92 -12.01
CA LEU A 274 18.00 -17.84 -11.74
C LEU A 274 17.16 -17.73 -13.02
N ARG A 275 17.77 -17.31 -14.14
CA ARG A 275 17.12 -17.16 -15.45
C ARG A 275 15.84 -16.31 -15.38
N LEU A 276 15.91 -15.19 -14.65
CA LEU A 276 14.79 -14.26 -14.48
C LEU A 276 14.23 -13.78 -15.83
N PRO A 277 12.91 -13.73 -16.01
CA PRO A 277 12.29 -13.31 -17.26
C PRO A 277 12.42 -11.81 -17.51
N PHE A 278 12.16 -11.40 -18.74
CA PHE A 278 11.90 -9.99 -19.08
C PHE A 278 10.48 -9.61 -18.64
N GLN A 279 10.31 -8.40 -18.08
CA GLN A 279 9.00 -7.92 -17.61
C GLN A 279 8.68 -6.46 -17.96
N ARG A 280 9.50 -5.78 -18.76
CA ARG A 280 9.09 -4.48 -19.32
C ARG A 280 8.02 -4.69 -20.40
N PRO A 281 7.01 -3.81 -20.54
CA PRO A 281 6.14 -3.81 -21.69
C PRO A 281 6.91 -3.67 -23.01
N LEU A 282 6.29 -4.13 -24.10
CA LEU A 282 6.70 -3.76 -25.47
C LEU A 282 6.82 -2.25 -25.57
N ASP A 283 7.77 -1.75 -26.34
CA ASP A 283 8.10 -0.31 -26.33
C ASP A 283 6.93 0.60 -26.77
N ALA A 284 6.04 0.13 -27.63
CA ALA A 284 4.80 0.84 -28.00
C ALA A 284 3.75 0.91 -26.88
N CYS A 285 3.89 0.11 -25.82
CA CYS A 285 2.93 0.00 -24.70
C CYS A 285 3.43 0.68 -23.41
N ARG A 286 4.63 1.28 -23.41
CA ARG A 286 5.21 1.97 -22.25
C ARG A 286 4.53 3.33 -22.06
N THR A 287 4.00 3.61 -20.85
CA THR A 287 3.22 4.83 -20.59
C THR A 287 4.03 6.13 -20.64
N PHE A 288 5.32 6.07 -20.35
CA PHE A 288 6.25 7.20 -20.43
C PHE A 288 7.64 6.67 -20.79
N LYS A 289 8.44 7.50 -21.46
CA LYS A 289 9.82 7.17 -21.86
C LYS A 289 10.77 8.29 -21.45
N SER A 290 11.92 7.93 -20.91
CA SER A 290 12.98 8.86 -20.54
C SER A 290 14.32 8.34 -21.09
N SER A 291 15.04 9.18 -21.83
CA SER A 291 16.32 8.79 -22.41
C SER A 291 17.40 8.63 -21.34
N ALA A 292 17.37 9.46 -20.29
CA ALA A 292 18.26 9.31 -19.14
C ALA A 292 18.03 7.97 -18.39
N VAL A 293 16.76 7.52 -18.29
CA VAL A 293 16.43 6.22 -17.69
C VAL A 293 16.94 5.06 -18.55
N GLU A 294 16.70 5.06 -19.87
CA GLU A 294 17.24 4.01 -20.76
C GLU A 294 18.79 3.99 -20.75
N ASN A 295 19.44 5.15 -20.76
CA ASN A 295 20.90 5.26 -20.66
C ASN A 295 21.43 4.69 -19.33
N LEU A 296 20.72 4.91 -18.22
CA LEU A 296 21.09 4.36 -16.92
C LEU A 296 20.85 2.84 -16.86
N ILE A 297 19.77 2.32 -17.46
CA ILE A 297 19.54 0.87 -17.61
C ILE A 297 20.66 0.22 -18.41
N GLN A 298 21.03 0.79 -19.57
CA GLN A 298 22.15 0.29 -20.39
C GLN A 298 23.48 0.34 -19.64
N LYS A 299 23.69 1.36 -18.79
CA LYS A 299 24.86 1.46 -17.92
C LYS A 299 24.88 0.31 -16.91
N PHE A 300 23.81 0.11 -16.13
CA PHE A 300 23.74 -0.98 -15.14
C PHE A 300 23.80 -2.37 -15.80
N ASN A 301 23.13 -2.59 -16.94
CA ASN A 301 23.17 -3.87 -17.66
C ASN A 301 24.55 -4.25 -18.21
N ARG A 302 25.44 -3.28 -18.42
CA ARG A 302 26.85 -3.52 -18.77
C ARG A 302 27.74 -3.61 -17.53
N ASP A 303 27.45 -2.82 -16.50
CA ASP A 303 28.38 -2.60 -15.39
C ASP A 303 28.16 -3.58 -14.21
N LEU A 304 26.97 -4.16 -14.04
CA LEU A 304 26.67 -5.19 -13.04
C LEU A 304 27.32 -6.53 -13.39
N THR A 305 27.91 -7.20 -12.39
CA THR A 305 28.53 -8.53 -12.54
C THR A 305 27.51 -9.67 -12.53
N ASP A 306 26.41 -9.50 -11.80
CA ASP A 306 25.30 -10.45 -11.71
C ASP A 306 24.24 -10.15 -12.78
N LEU A 307 24.11 -11.05 -13.77
CA LEU A 307 23.20 -10.91 -14.90
C LEU A 307 21.72 -11.14 -14.55
N ASP A 308 21.42 -11.79 -13.41
CA ASP A 308 20.05 -11.83 -12.88
C ASP A 308 19.72 -10.52 -12.17
N LEU A 309 20.67 -9.96 -11.42
CA LEU A 309 20.51 -8.66 -10.78
C LEU A 309 20.35 -7.53 -11.81
N ALA A 310 21.09 -7.60 -12.93
CA ALA A 310 20.92 -6.72 -14.08
C ALA A 310 19.51 -6.79 -14.66
N ARG A 311 19.02 -7.99 -14.99
CA ARG A 311 17.64 -8.18 -15.48
C ARG A 311 16.60 -7.68 -14.47
N LEU A 312 16.81 -7.90 -13.18
CA LEU A 312 15.90 -7.44 -12.13
C LEU A 312 15.90 -5.91 -12.03
N PHE A 313 17.05 -5.24 -12.18
CA PHE A 313 17.14 -3.79 -12.27
C PHE A 313 16.45 -3.24 -13.53
N GLU A 314 16.69 -3.84 -14.70
CA GLU A 314 16.03 -3.47 -15.95
C GLU A 314 14.50 -3.65 -15.89
N ASN A 315 13.99 -4.67 -15.22
CA ASN A 315 12.55 -4.87 -15.04
C ASN A 315 11.95 -3.88 -14.01
N CYS A 316 12.65 -3.64 -12.89
CA CYS A 316 12.11 -2.88 -11.76
C CYS A 316 12.29 -1.35 -11.91
N PHE A 317 13.47 -0.89 -12.32
CA PHE A 317 13.78 0.55 -12.35
C PHE A 317 12.84 1.36 -13.25
N PRO A 318 12.54 1.00 -14.51
CA PRO A 318 11.60 1.77 -15.33
C PRO A 318 10.13 1.47 -15.01
N ASN A 319 9.79 0.55 -14.09
CA ASN A 319 8.45 -0.04 -13.98
C ASN A 319 7.32 0.99 -13.80
N THR A 320 7.54 2.05 -13.01
CA THR A 320 6.58 3.16 -12.87
C THR A 320 6.38 3.90 -14.20
N LEU A 321 7.46 4.30 -14.88
CA LEU A 321 7.39 5.01 -16.16
C LEU A 321 6.75 4.14 -17.26
N ASP A 322 7.15 2.87 -17.32
CA ASP A 322 6.64 1.89 -18.27
C ASP A 322 5.15 1.58 -18.09
N THR A 323 4.60 1.61 -16.86
CA THR A 323 3.29 1.00 -16.59
C THR A 323 2.25 1.87 -15.87
N THR A 324 2.66 2.83 -15.02
CA THR A 324 1.75 3.52 -14.08
C THR A 324 1.57 5.03 -14.33
N ILE A 325 2.27 5.62 -15.30
CA ILE A 325 2.02 7.02 -15.72
C ILE A 325 0.71 7.06 -16.48
N ARG A 326 -0.39 7.12 -15.73
CA ARG A 326 -1.72 6.83 -16.25
C ARG A 326 -2.33 8.02 -17.01
N TRP A 327 -1.85 9.22 -16.72
CA TRP A 327 -2.07 10.43 -17.53
C TRP A 327 -0.94 11.44 -17.29
N HIS A 328 -0.54 12.17 -18.33
CA HIS A 328 0.39 13.30 -18.22
C HIS A 328 -0.01 14.43 -19.19
N TYR A 329 -0.03 15.65 -18.68
CA TYR A 329 -0.15 16.91 -19.41
C TYR A 329 1.10 17.74 -19.14
N ASN A 330 1.79 18.16 -20.19
CA ASN A 330 3.08 18.86 -20.11
C ASN A 330 2.96 20.39 -19.95
N GLY A 331 1.74 20.93 -19.90
CA GLY A 331 1.48 22.38 -19.82
C GLY A 331 1.28 23.08 -21.17
N SER A 332 1.61 22.47 -22.32
CA SER A 332 1.38 23.04 -23.65
C SER A 332 0.08 22.53 -24.29
N ASP A 333 -0.56 23.40 -25.07
CA ASP A 333 -1.99 23.27 -25.44
C ASP A 333 -2.21 22.61 -26.82
N GLU A 334 -1.19 21.90 -27.33
CA GLU A 334 -1.11 21.45 -28.74
C GLU A 334 -1.62 20.01 -28.94
N SER A 335 -1.65 19.19 -27.89
CA SER A 335 -2.17 17.82 -27.95
C SER A 335 -3.71 17.72 -27.92
N ILE A 336 -4.42 18.79 -27.50
CA ILE A 336 -5.89 18.91 -27.66
C ILE A 336 -6.22 19.41 -29.08
N SER A 337 -5.55 18.81 -30.08
CA SER A 337 -5.72 19.11 -31.50
C SER A 337 -6.89 18.32 -32.09
N SER A 338 -7.73 19.02 -32.88
CA SER A 338 -8.82 18.54 -33.76
C SER A 338 -9.77 17.44 -33.24
N ARG A 339 -9.29 16.21 -33.01
CA ARG A 339 -10.06 14.97 -32.80
C ARG A 339 -11.15 15.06 -31.72
N ASP A 340 -10.90 15.78 -30.62
CA ASP A 340 -11.92 15.94 -29.57
C ASP A 340 -13.06 16.89 -29.96
N ARG A 341 -12.84 17.85 -30.87
CA ARG A 341 -13.91 18.69 -31.46
C ARG A 341 -14.82 17.93 -32.43
N GLU A 342 -14.45 16.69 -32.75
CA GLU A 342 -15.20 15.77 -33.60
C GLU A 342 -15.98 14.77 -32.72
N ARG A 343 -15.32 14.15 -31.72
CA ARG A 343 -15.99 13.27 -30.73
C ARG A 343 -17.05 13.98 -29.88
N ASP A 344 -16.96 15.29 -29.67
CA ASP A 344 -17.91 16.09 -28.89
C ASP A 344 -19.24 16.39 -29.63
N ARG A 345 -19.45 15.84 -30.84
CA ARG A 345 -20.70 15.99 -31.62
C ARG A 345 -21.73 14.88 -31.40
N ASP A 346 -21.29 13.66 -31.07
CA ASP A 346 -22.17 12.47 -30.98
C ASP A 346 -22.68 12.15 -29.56
N ARG A 347 -22.25 12.89 -28.54
CA ARG A 347 -22.58 12.62 -27.11
C ARG A 347 -23.55 13.63 -26.50
N ASP A 348 -24.34 14.30 -27.32
CA ASP A 348 -25.18 15.46 -26.96
C ASP A 348 -26.48 15.09 -26.22
N ARG A 349 -26.40 14.22 -25.20
CA ARG A 349 -27.53 13.80 -24.33
C ARG A 349 -27.26 13.72 -22.83
N ASP A 350 -26.00 13.58 -22.39
CA ASP A 350 -25.61 13.63 -20.96
C ASP A 350 -24.93 14.96 -20.56
N ARG A 351 -24.96 15.96 -21.46
CA ARG A 351 -24.02 17.09 -21.48
C ARG A 351 -24.24 18.16 -20.39
N ASP A 352 -25.39 18.17 -19.71
CA ASP A 352 -25.71 19.14 -18.64
C ASP A 352 -24.89 18.97 -17.34
N ARG A 353 -24.07 17.91 -17.22
CA ARG A 353 -23.21 17.70 -16.03
C ARG A 353 -21.71 17.93 -16.27
N LEU A 354 -21.25 17.92 -17.52
CA LEU A 354 -19.81 17.95 -17.82
C LEU A 354 -19.27 19.36 -18.08
N ASN A 355 -20.13 20.35 -18.31
CA ASN A 355 -19.74 21.73 -18.63
C ASN A 355 -19.02 22.49 -17.49
N ASN A 356 -19.01 21.94 -16.27
CA ASN A 356 -18.29 22.48 -15.11
C ASN A 356 -17.02 21.69 -14.73
N VAL A 357 -16.57 20.73 -15.55
CA VAL A 357 -15.28 20.04 -15.31
C VAL A 357 -14.13 21.05 -15.39
N PRO A 358 -13.30 21.18 -14.33
CA PRO A 358 -12.09 21.99 -14.41
C PRO A 358 -11.16 21.42 -15.48
N LYS A 359 -10.92 22.18 -16.54
CA LYS A 359 -9.89 21.88 -17.54
C LYS A 359 -8.51 22.04 -16.88
N THR A 360 -7.49 21.42 -17.47
CA THR A 360 -6.10 21.64 -17.04
C THR A 360 -5.79 23.13 -16.96
N VAL A 361 -5.05 23.55 -15.93
CA VAL A 361 -4.60 24.95 -15.86
C VAL A 361 -3.50 25.13 -16.89
N LYS A 362 -3.82 25.81 -17.99
CA LYS A 362 -2.91 26.02 -19.12
C LYS A 362 -1.57 26.58 -18.66
N GLY A 363 -0.47 25.94 -19.06
CA GLY A 363 0.89 26.26 -18.62
C GLY A 363 1.35 25.58 -17.33
N ILE A 364 0.47 24.87 -16.61
CA ILE A 364 0.83 24.06 -15.43
C ILE A 364 0.84 22.58 -15.83
N PRO A 365 1.99 21.89 -15.83
CA PRO A 365 2.04 20.45 -16.04
C PRO A 365 1.25 19.70 -14.96
N GLN A 366 0.66 18.56 -15.32
CA GLN A 366 -0.03 17.65 -14.39
C GLN A 366 0.29 16.20 -14.76
N THR A 367 0.45 15.33 -13.76
CA THR A 367 0.71 13.90 -13.93
C THR A 367 -0.13 13.12 -12.95
N PHE A 368 -0.71 11.99 -13.35
CA PHE A 368 -1.42 11.08 -12.46
C PHE A 368 -0.75 9.71 -12.51
N VAL A 369 -0.36 9.20 -11.34
CA VAL A 369 0.50 8.01 -11.18
C VAL A 369 -0.21 6.96 -10.34
N THR A 370 -0.51 5.79 -10.91
CA THR A 370 -1.19 4.72 -10.18
C THR A 370 -0.20 3.86 -9.38
N THR A 371 -0.64 3.22 -8.30
CA THR A 371 0.24 2.35 -7.47
C THR A 371 0.70 1.10 -8.23
N GLY A 372 -0.08 0.68 -9.23
CA GLY A 372 0.15 -0.52 -10.05
C GLY A 372 -1.19 -1.14 -10.44
N ASP A 373 -1.44 -2.35 -9.94
CA ASP A 373 -2.69 -3.09 -10.07
C ASP A 373 -3.96 -2.38 -9.52
N ILE A 374 -3.81 -1.33 -8.70
CA ILE A 374 -4.90 -0.45 -8.27
C ILE A 374 -4.87 0.84 -9.11
N ASN A 375 -5.96 1.12 -9.85
CA ASN A 375 -6.11 2.30 -10.72
C ASN A 375 -6.53 3.56 -9.93
N ALA A 376 -5.71 3.94 -8.95
CA ALA A 376 -5.79 5.18 -8.17
C ALA A 376 -4.39 5.62 -7.73
N GLU A 377 -4.24 6.90 -7.37
CA GLU A 377 -2.97 7.48 -6.89
C GLU A 377 -2.99 7.63 -5.37
N TRP A 378 -2.07 6.94 -4.69
CA TRP A 378 -1.73 7.23 -3.29
C TRP A 378 -0.63 8.28 -3.25
N LEU A 379 -0.74 9.27 -2.35
CA LEU A 379 0.27 10.34 -2.20
C LEU A 379 1.64 9.79 -1.74
N ARG A 380 1.62 8.71 -0.94
CA ARG A 380 2.79 7.92 -0.54
C ARG A 380 3.41 7.23 -1.76
N ASP A 381 2.65 6.37 -2.44
CA ASP A 381 3.14 5.54 -3.52
C ASP A 381 3.69 6.39 -4.67
N SER A 382 2.98 7.41 -5.16
CA SER A 382 3.48 8.19 -6.30
C SER A 382 4.75 8.99 -5.99
N HIS A 383 4.92 9.43 -4.73
CA HIS A 383 6.20 9.98 -4.26
C HIS A 383 7.32 8.93 -4.30
N ARG A 384 7.12 7.76 -3.69
CA ARG A 384 8.15 6.70 -3.60
C ARG A 384 8.46 6.06 -4.96
N GLN A 385 7.45 5.95 -5.83
CA GLN A 385 7.57 5.48 -7.20
C GLN A 385 8.48 6.39 -8.05
N LEU A 386 8.36 7.71 -7.90
CA LEU A 386 9.10 8.69 -8.70
C LEU A 386 10.50 9.02 -8.15
N LEU A 387 10.74 8.81 -6.84
CA LEU A 387 12.00 9.14 -6.15
C LEU A 387 13.28 8.66 -6.87
N PRO A 388 13.37 7.45 -7.46
CA PRO A 388 14.58 6.99 -8.16
C PRO A 388 14.93 7.80 -9.42
N TYR A 389 13.95 8.51 -10.00
CA TYR A 389 14.13 9.28 -11.24
C TYR A 389 14.47 10.75 -10.99
N ILE A 390 14.20 11.28 -9.80
CA ILE A 390 14.44 12.70 -9.46
C ILE A 390 15.89 13.14 -9.77
N PRO A 391 16.95 12.35 -9.47
CA PRO A 391 18.33 12.70 -9.85
C PRO A 391 18.54 12.95 -11.35
N LEU A 392 17.77 12.31 -12.23
CA LEU A 392 17.94 12.38 -13.69
C LEU A 392 17.21 13.57 -14.34
N THR A 393 16.40 14.33 -13.58
CA THR A 393 15.61 15.47 -14.11
C THR A 393 16.42 16.62 -14.70
N ASN A 394 17.71 16.73 -14.35
CA ASN A 394 18.60 17.72 -14.95
C ASN A 394 19.18 17.25 -16.30
N GLU A 395 19.13 15.94 -16.59
CA GLU A 395 19.58 15.33 -17.85
C GLU A 395 18.40 15.11 -18.83
N ASP A 396 17.16 15.00 -18.33
CA ASP A 396 15.94 14.77 -19.12
C ASP A 396 14.82 15.80 -18.80
N PRO A 397 14.58 16.80 -19.68
CA PRO A 397 13.54 17.80 -19.50
C PRO A 397 12.10 17.26 -19.51
N ALA A 398 11.83 16.14 -20.20
CA ALA A 398 10.50 15.54 -20.23
C ALA A 398 10.20 14.87 -18.87
N LEU A 399 11.19 14.14 -18.33
CA LEU A 399 11.13 13.58 -16.98
C LEU A 399 11.01 14.67 -15.90
N LYS A 400 11.67 15.82 -16.08
CA LYS A 400 11.48 16.99 -15.21
C LYS A 400 10.03 17.50 -15.21
N LEU A 401 9.42 17.65 -16.40
CA LEU A 401 8.02 18.05 -16.54
C LEU A 401 7.04 17.00 -15.97
N LEU A 402 7.37 15.71 -16.08
CA LEU A 402 6.60 14.62 -15.48
C LEU A 402 6.51 14.75 -13.95
N ILE A 403 7.64 14.96 -13.28
CA ILE A 403 7.73 15.04 -11.82
C ILE A 403 7.14 16.37 -11.31
N LEU A 404 7.39 17.48 -12.01
CA LEU A 404 6.70 18.75 -11.78
C LEU A 404 5.16 18.58 -11.89
N GLY A 405 4.70 17.82 -12.87
CA GLY A 405 3.29 17.49 -13.04
C GLY A 405 2.71 16.67 -11.89
N ALA A 406 3.46 15.74 -11.31
CA ALA A 406 3.02 14.98 -10.14
C ALA A 406 2.86 15.88 -8.91
N ILE A 407 3.80 16.80 -8.67
CA ILE A 407 3.72 17.78 -7.57
C ILE A 407 2.46 18.67 -7.71
N ASN A 408 2.16 19.14 -8.91
CA ASN A 408 0.96 19.95 -9.16
C ASN A 408 -0.35 19.15 -8.99
N THR A 409 -0.38 17.87 -9.37
CA THR A 409 -1.53 16.98 -9.13
C THR A 409 -1.73 16.70 -7.65
N GLN A 410 -0.67 16.33 -6.92
CA GLN A 410 -0.75 16.15 -5.47
C GLN A 410 -1.17 17.44 -4.75
N ALA A 411 -0.69 18.61 -5.20
CA ALA A 411 -1.16 19.91 -4.71
C ALA A 411 -2.65 20.15 -5.00
N GLN A 412 -3.18 19.71 -6.15
CA GLN A 412 -4.62 19.75 -6.43
C GLN A 412 -5.41 18.89 -5.43
N PHE A 413 -4.97 17.66 -5.17
CA PHE A 413 -5.59 16.71 -4.24
C PHE A 413 -5.57 17.22 -2.78
N VAL A 414 -4.39 17.51 -2.22
CA VAL A 414 -4.21 17.94 -0.83
C VAL A 414 -4.94 19.25 -0.53
N SER A 415 -5.06 20.17 -1.49
CA SER A 415 -5.82 21.42 -1.29
C SER A 415 -7.34 21.26 -1.15
N GLN A 416 -7.88 20.07 -1.44
CA GLN A 416 -9.31 19.75 -1.41
C GLN A 416 -9.63 18.79 -0.26
N PHE A 417 -8.88 17.68 -0.16
CA PHE A 417 -9.13 16.62 0.80
C PHE A 417 -7.82 16.17 1.49
N PRO A 418 -7.19 17.01 2.34
CA PRO A 418 -5.89 16.72 2.97
C PRO A 418 -5.92 15.57 3.99
N TYR A 419 -7.10 15.04 4.30
CA TYR A 419 -7.28 13.88 5.18
C TYR A 419 -7.23 12.53 4.45
N CYS A 420 -7.12 12.51 3.12
CA CYS A 420 -7.25 11.29 2.33
C CYS A 420 -5.92 10.79 1.78
N ASN A 421 -5.71 9.47 1.81
CA ASN A 421 -4.55 8.77 1.27
C ASN A 421 -4.60 8.64 -0.26
N ALA A 422 -5.77 8.32 -0.84
CA ALA A 422 -5.89 7.87 -2.22
C ALA A 422 -6.90 8.65 -3.08
N PHE A 423 -6.54 8.89 -4.34
CA PHE A 423 -7.27 9.77 -5.26
C PHE A 423 -7.57 9.12 -6.60
N HIS A 424 -8.72 9.48 -7.16
CA HIS A 424 -9.13 9.15 -8.52
C HIS A 424 -8.42 10.04 -9.56
N PRO A 425 -8.36 9.61 -10.85
CA PRO A 425 -7.81 10.42 -11.93
C PRO A 425 -8.41 11.84 -11.95
N PRO A 426 -7.59 12.91 -12.10
CA PRO A 426 -8.11 14.27 -12.23
C PRO A 426 -9.14 14.35 -13.36
N PRO A 427 -10.29 15.04 -13.19
CA PRO A 427 -11.34 15.10 -14.22
C PRO A 427 -10.87 15.56 -15.61
N ALA A 428 -9.82 16.38 -15.68
CA ALA A 428 -9.19 16.84 -16.92
C ALA A 428 -8.46 15.74 -17.71
N SER A 429 -8.21 14.56 -17.11
CA SER A 429 -7.61 13.40 -17.79
C SER A 429 -8.57 12.66 -18.73
N GLY A 430 -9.88 12.87 -18.59
CA GLY A 430 -10.91 12.12 -19.32
C GLY A 430 -11.06 10.64 -18.90
N ILE A 431 -10.20 10.12 -18.02
CA ILE A 431 -10.23 8.73 -17.57
C ILE A 431 -11.52 8.46 -16.78
N ARG A 432 -12.25 7.41 -17.16
CA ARG A 432 -13.51 7.05 -16.51
C ARG A 432 -13.29 6.49 -15.10
N VAL A 433 -13.55 7.33 -14.10
CA VAL A 433 -13.70 6.94 -12.69
C VAL A 433 -14.74 5.80 -12.56
N PRO A 434 -14.42 4.66 -11.90
CA PRO A 434 -15.38 3.62 -11.59
C PRO A 434 -16.55 4.12 -10.73
N ARG A 435 -17.65 3.37 -10.64
CA ARG A 435 -18.67 3.68 -9.63
C ARG A 435 -18.17 3.26 -8.25
N HIS A 436 -18.01 4.24 -7.36
CA HIS A 436 -17.63 4.01 -5.97
C HIS A 436 -18.58 3.03 -5.27
N ASN A 437 -18.02 2.18 -4.39
CA ASN A 437 -18.77 1.10 -3.73
C ASN A 437 -18.38 0.84 -2.27
N SER A 438 -17.67 1.76 -1.61
CA SER A 438 -17.52 1.74 -0.15
C SER A 438 -18.74 2.34 0.55
N ASP A 439 -19.14 1.76 1.68
CA ASP A 439 -20.09 2.36 2.63
C ASP A 439 -19.36 3.18 3.74
N ASP A 440 -18.17 3.70 3.44
CA ASP A 440 -17.31 4.41 4.38
C ASP A 440 -17.95 5.71 4.88
N LYS A 441 -17.87 5.92 6.20
CA LYS A 441 -18.39 7.09 6.89
C LYS A 441 -17.22 7.95 7.34
N VAL A 442 -16.94 9.00 6.58
CA VAL A 442 -15.81 9.90 6.80
C VAL A 442 -16.30 11.28 7.23
N THR A 443 -15.65 11.84 8.26
CA THR A 443 -15.73 13.26 8.60
C THR A 443 -14.33 13.86 8.42
N PRO A 444 -14.17 15.03 7.76
CA PRO A 444 -15.18 15.75 6.98
C PRO A 444 -15.66 14.91 5.77
N PRO A 445 -16.86 15.19 5.23
CA PRO A 445 -17.37 14.48 4.06
C PRO A 445 -16.52 14.76 2.81
N VAL A 446 -16.36 13.74 1.97
CA VAL A 446 -15.52 13.74 0.76
C VAL A 446 -16.34 13.70 -0.52
N ASP A 447 -15.75 14.14 -1.64
CA ASP A 447 -16.30 13.87 -2.98
C ASP A 447 -15.75 12.55 -3.53
N LEU A 448 -16.61 11.54 -3.61
CA LEU A 448 -16.31 10.19 -4.12
C LEU A 448 -16.07 10.15 -5.65
N HIS A 449 -16.11 11.28 -6.34
CA HIS A 449 -15.61 11.42 -7.72
C HIS A 449 -14.12 11.85 -7.77
N VAL A 450 -13.56 12.35 -6.66
CA VAL A 450 -12.17 12.81 -6.56
C VAL A 450 -11.34 11.91 -5.64
N VAL A 451 -11.93 11.45 -4.54
CA VAL A 451 -11.30 10.59 -3.54
C VAL A 451 -11.59 9.12 -3.85
N PHE A 452 -10.57 8.28 -3.85
CA PHE A 452 -10.69 6.81 -3.96
C PHE A 452 -10.85 6.18 -2.56
N GLU A 453 -10.04 6.63 -1.60
CA GLU A 453 -10.10 6.21 -0.20
C GLU A 453 -9.68 7.41 0.67
N CYS A 454 -10.23 7.50 1.88
CA CYS A 454 -9.90 8.58 2.81
C CYS A 454 -9.48 8.06 4.19
N LYS A 455 -8.52 7.14 4.22
CA LYS A 455 -7.78 6.82 5.44
C LYS A 455 -6.79 7.94 5.72
N TYR A 456 -6.80 8.48 6.95
CA TYR A 456 -5.91 9.57 7.32
C TYR A 456 -4.54 9.06 7.77
N GLU A 457 -3.55 9.36 6.94
CA GLU A 457 -2.16 8.93 7.05
C GLU A 457 -1.25 10.16 7.04
N LEU A 458 -0.54 10.38 8.15
CA LEU A 458 0.36 11.51 8.30
C LEU A 458 1.53 11.48 7.29
N ASP A 459 1.94 10.27 6.86
CA ASP A 459 2.96 10.06 5.83
C ASP A 459 2.49 10.38 4.41
N SER A 460 1.19 10.35 4.11
CA SER A 460 0.65 10.81 2.82
C SER A 460 0.87 12.32 2.65
N LEU A 461 0.62 13.11 3.70
CA LEU A 461 0.96 14.54 3.73
C LEU A 461 2.48 14.78 3.77
N ALA A 462 3.24 13.95 4.49
CA ALA A 462 4.71 14.06 4.51
C ALA A 462 5.32 13.71 3.14
N SER A 463 4.67 12.86 2.34
CA SER A 463 5.13 12.45 1.01
C SER A 463 4.89 13.51 -0.06
N PHE A 464 3.81 14.29 0.06
CA PHE A 464 3.61 15.50 -0.75
C PHE A 464 4.72 16.54 -0.55
N LEU A 465 5.14 16.75 0.71
CA LEU A 465 6.31 17.59 1.01
C LEU A 465 7.61 16.93 0.49
N GLY A 466 7.80 15.63 0.72
CA GLY A 466 8.97 14.88 0.26
C GLY A 466 9.22 14.98 -1.25
N LEU A 467 8.19 14.75 -2.07
CA LEU A 467 8.27 14.88 -3.53
C LEU A 467 8.65 16.32 -3.96
N SER A 468 8.05 17.32 -3.30
CA SER A 468 8.35 18.74 -3.53
C SER A 468 9.80 19.11 -3.13
N ASN A 469 10.24 18.62 -1.98
CA ASN A 469 11.55 18.88 -1.38
C ASN A 469 12.68 18.23 -2.20
N GLU A 470 12.53 16.96 -2.59
CA GLU A 470 13.53 16.23 -3.37
C GLU A 470 13.65 16.78 -4.81
N TYR A 471 12.52 17.12 -5.45
CA TYR A 471 12.52 17.79 -6.76
C TYR A 471 13.23 19.15 -6.69
N TYR A 472 12.93 19.99 -5.70
CA TYR A 472 13.65 21.25 -5.50
C TYR A 472 15.14 21.01 -5.19
N ARG A 473 15.48 20.01 -4.37
CA ARG A 473 16.86 19.70 -3.99
C ARG A 473 17.74 19.46 -5.21
N VAL A 474 17.26 18.73 -6.22
CA VAL A 474 18.00 18.41 -7.45
C VAL A 474 17.89 19.51 -8.52
N THR A 475 16.69 20.02 -8.80
CA THR A 475 16.46 20.92 -9.95
C THR A 475 16.65 22.40 -9.65
N LYS A 476 16.60 22.80 -8.37
CA LYS A 476 16.44 24.18 -7.88
C LYS A 476 15.21 24.93 -8.45
N ASP A 477 14.28 24.22 -9.06
CA ASP A 477 13.10 24.78 -9.70
C ASP A 477 11.99 25.01 -8.67
N LEU A 478 11.43 26.22 -8.66
CA LEU A 478 10.39 26.66 -7.72
C LEU A 478 9.05 26.96 -8.43
N SER A 479 8.88 26.58 -9.70
CA SER A 479 7.65 26.80 -10.47
C SER A 479 6.41 26.10 -9.88
N PHE A 480 6.61 25.05 -9.08
CA PHE A 480 5.55 24.41 -8.32
C PHE A 480 5.08 25.23 -7.10
N VAL A 481 5.85 26.21 -6.61
CA VAL A 481 5.48 27.06 -5.45
C VAL A 481 4.52 28.19 -5.89
N ASN A 482 3.41 27.76 -6.48
CA ASN A 482 2.30 28.56 -6.96
C ASN A 482 1.15 28.58 -5.94
N ASP A 483 0.11 29.36 -6.20
CA ASP A 483 -1.04 29.52 -5.28
C ASP A 483 -1.73 28.18 -4.94
N GLN A 484 -1.72 27.22 -5.87
CA GLN A 484 -2.33 25.90 -5.70
C GLN A 484 -1.52 25.02 -4.73
N TRP A 485 -0.18 25.06 -4.81
CA TRP A 485 0.70 24.40 -3.84
C TRP A 485 0.73 25.11 -2.48
N LEU A 486 0.72 26.46 -2.47
CA LEU A 486 0.64 27.23 -1.22
C LEU A 486 -0.69 26.97 -0.48
N LYS A 487 -1.81 26.82 -1.19
CA LYS A 487 -3.09 26.36 -0.63
C LYS A 487 -3.01 24.92 -0.10
N ALA A 488 -2.33 24.02 -0.80
CA ALA A 488 -2.10 22.65 -0.32
C ALA A 488 -1.28 22.63 0.98
N LEU A 489 -0.24 23.45 1.08
CA LEU A 489 0.56 23.62 2.29
C LEU A 489 -0.26 24.20 3.45
N ASP A 490 -1.11 25.20 3.22
CA ASP A 490 -1.97 25.75 4.28
C ASP A 490 -3.00 24.72 4.78
N MET A 491 -3.59 23.94 3.87
CA MET A 491 -4.47 22.82 4.22
C MET A 491 -3.74 21.69 4.97
N LEU A 492 -2.49 21.38 4.61
CA LEU A 492 -1.63 20.46 5.33
C LEU A 492 -1.36 20.96 6.75
N LEU A 493 -0.91 22.22 6.90
CA LEU A 493 -0.61 22.82 8.21
C LEU A 493 -1.85 22.90 9.10
N LYS A 494 -3.03 23.13 8.51
CA LYS A 494 -4.32 23.05 9.22
C LYS A 494 -4.59 21.62 9.72
N VAL A 495 -4.32 20.58 8.94
CA VAL A 495 -4.47 19.19 9.41
C VAL A 495 -3.50 18.89 10.55
N LEU A 496 -2.25 19.36 10.50
CA LEU A 496 -1.31 19.17 11.62
C LEU A 496 -1.80 19.85 12.90
N ASP A 497 -2.31 21.09 12.82
CA ASP A 497 -2.96 21.77 13.95
C ASP A 497 -4.15 20.96 14.49
N GLU A 498 -5.11 20.60 13.62
CA GLU A 498 -6.30 19.84 13.98
C GLU A 498 -6.01 18.45 14.57
N GLN A 499 -4.90 17.82 14.19
CA GLN A 499 -4.49 16.48 14.61
C GLN A 499 -3.42 16.49 15.72
N SER A 500 -2.98 17.67 16.16
CA SER A 500 -2.26 17.84 17.44
C SER A 500 -3.21 17.93 18.65
N ILE A 501 -4.52 18.14 18.41
CA ILE A 501 -5.52 18.32 19.47
C ILE A 501 -5.69 17.01 20.27
N PRO A 502 -5.55 17.04 21.61
CA PRO A 502 -5.73 15.86 22.46
C PRO A 502 -7.18 15.38 22.48
N THR A 503 -7.42 14.11 22.84
CA THR A 503 -8.79 13.58 22.94
C THR A 503 -9.63 14.30 24.00
N TYR A 504 -9.02 14.76 25.09
CA TYR A 504 -9.70 15.48 26.17
C TYR A 504 -9.14 16.89 26.33
N SER A 505 -10.02 17.86 26.59
CA SER A 505 -9.65 19.25 26.88
C SER A 505 -8.97 19.37 28.24
N GLU A 506 -7.96 20.24 28.35
CA GLU A 506 -7.26 20.57 29.60
C GLU A 506 -8.12 21.38 30.60
N SER A 507 -9.33 21.80 30.18
CA SER A 507 -10.30 22.39 31.09
C SER A 507 -10.67 21.41 32.20
N GLY A 508 -10.86 21.91 33.43
CA GLY A 508 -11.00 21.09 34.65
C GLY A 508 -12.19 20.13 34.72
N THR A 509 -12.99 20.01 33.64
CA THR A 509 -14.04 19.01 33.45
C THR A 509 -13.56 17.77 32.68
N GLY A 510 -12.38 17.79 32.05
CA GLY A 510 -11.85 16.66 31.27
C GLY A 510 -12.73 16.25 30.09
N THR A 511 -13.52 17.18 29.56
CA THR A 511 -14.48 16.92 28.48
C THR A 511 -13.77 16.51 27.17
N ALA A 512 -14.33 15.54 26.45
CA ALA A 512 -13.80 15.13 25.15
C ALA A 512 -13.90 16.26 24.13
N ASN A 513 -12.82 16.48 23.36
CA ASN A 513 -12.80 17.41 22.24
C ASN A 513 -13.56 16.81 21.05
N THR A 514 -14.24 17.65 20.27
CA THR A 514 -14.90 17.20 19.03
C THR A 514 -13.84 16.72 18.03
N PRO A 515 -13.91 15.48 17.52
CA PRO A 515 -12.94 14.97 16.56
C PRO A 515 -13.01 15.78 15.25
N LYS A 516 -11.84 16.09 14.69
CA LYS A 516 -11.70 16.83 13.43
C LYS A 516 -11.77 15.93 12.20
N TYR A 517 -11.33 14.69 12.38
CA TYR A 517 -11.45 13.59 11.43
C TYR A 517 -12.12 12.41 12.12
N THR A 518 -12.99 11.68 11.41
CA THR A 518 -13.45 10.35 11.80
C THR A 518 -13.58 9.45 10.59
N PHE A 519 -13.41 8.13 10.80
CA PHE A 519 -13.58 7.12 9.75
C PHE A 519 -14.20 5.84 10.30
N GLN A 520 -15.25 5.34 9.63
CA GLN A 520 -15.78 3.99 9.87
C GLN A 520 -16.08 3.27 8.56
N ARG A 521 -15.51 2.07 8.41
CA ARG A 521 -15.82 1.09 7.35
C ARG A 521 -16.61 -0.09 7.94
N ASN A 522 -17.48 -0.70 7.13
CA ASN A 522 -18.19 -1.93 7.48
C ASN A 522 -17.32 -3.15 7.07
N THR A 523 -16.67 -3.78 8.04
CA THR A 523 -15.60 -4.76 7.82
C THR A 523 -15.47 -5.70 9.01
N ASP A 524 -14.96 -6.91 8.78
CA ASP A 524 -14.52 -7.88 9.81
C ASP A 524 -13.01 -7.81 10.11
N THR A 525 -12.22 -7.17 9.24
CA THR A 525 -10.80 -6.88 9.48
C THR A 525 -10.64 -5.74 10.49
N GLY A 526 -10.07 -6.03 11.66
CA GLY A 526 -9.95 -5.07 12.77
C GLY A 526 -9.05 -3.85 12.52
N THR A 527 -8.18 -3.88 11.51
CA THR A 527 -7.35 -2.74 11.08
C THR A 527 -8.00 -1.87 10.01
N GLU A 528 -9.09 -2.31 9.40
CA GLU A 528 -9.76 -1.60 8.29
C GLU A 528 -10.76 -0.52 8.78
N THR A 529 -10.83 -0.24 10.08
CA THR A 529 -11.79 0.71 10.68
C THR A 529 -11.29 1.24 12.02
N LEU A 530 -11.80 2.38 12.49
CA LEU A 530 -11.32 3.02 13.73
C LEU A 530 -12.24 2.79 14.94
N ASN A 531 -11.60 2.60 16.09
CA ASN A 531 -12.26 2.49 17.40
C ASN A 531 -13.07 3.75 17.78
N LEU A 532 -13.87 3.61 18.84
CA LEU A 532 -14.61 4.71 19.49
C LEU A 532 -15.50 5.52 18.53
N GLY A 533 -16.28 4.84 17.69
CA GLY A 533 -17.19 5.50 16.74
C GLY A 533 -16.47 6.19 15.58
N GLY A 534 -15.26 5.75 15.25
CA GLY A 534 -14.45 6.30 14.18
C GLY A 534 -13.39 7.32 14.60
N MET A 535 -13.18 7.53 15.90
CA MET A 535 -12.20 8.50 16.44
C MET A 535 -10.79 7.93 16.65
N GLY A 536 -10.64 6.59 16.60
CA GLY A 536 -9.42 5.90 17.03
C GLY A 536 -9.21 5.93 18.54
N ASN A 537 -8.10 5.37 19.02
CA ASN A 537 -7.80 5.33 20.46
C ASN A 537 -7.37 6.71 21.01
N PRO A 538 -7.59 7.02 22.31
CA PRO A 538 -7.29 8.34 22.86
C PRO A 538 -5.81 8.74 22.78
N VAL A 539 -5.55 10.05 22.70
CA VAL A 539 -4.19 10.62 22.90
C VAL A 539 -4.21 11.74 23.94
N ASN A 540 -3.12 11.86 24.67
CA ASN A 540 -2.91 12.86 25.71
C ASN A 540 -2.48 14.24 25.14
N ALA A 541 -2.46 15.26 25.99
CA ALA A 541 -2.00 16.62 25.68
C ALA A 541 -0.47 16.78 25.78
N ASN A 542 0.03 17.91 25.28
CA ASN A 542 1.42 18.40 25.42
C ASN A 542 2.52 17.49 24.85
N THR A 543 2.22 16.66 23.85
CA THR A 543 3.21 15.75 23.23
C THR A 543 4.01 16.37 22.07
N SER A 544 3.54 17.47 21.49
CA SER A 544 3.98 18.00 20.18
C SER A 544 3.90 17.02 19.00
N LEU A 545 3.36 15.81 19.20
CA LEU A 545 3.19 14.80 18.16
C LEU A 545 1.83 14.94 17.48
N ILE A 546 1.81 14.67 16.18
CA ILE A 546 0.61 14.70 15.35
C ILE A 546 0.02 13.29 15.26
N ARG A 547 -1.30 13.18 15.29
CA ARG A 547 -2.00 11.90 15.12
C ARG A 547 -1.85 11.39 13.67
N SER A 548 -1.80 10.07 13.51
CA SER A 548 -2.07 9.34 12.27
C SER A 548 -3.15 8.31 12.60
N ALA A 549 -4.25 8.30 11.85
CA ALA A 549 -5.34 7.36 12.10
C ALA A 549 -5.01 5.97 11.53
N PHE A 550 -4.33 5.96 10.39
CA PHE A 550 -3.82 4.77 9.71
C PHE A 550 -2.30 4.86 9.49
N ARG A 551 -1.71 3.75 9.06
CA ARG A 551 -0.29 3.50 8.83
C ARG A 551 0.04 3.54 7.34
N PRO A 552 1.33 3.46 6.95
CA PRO A 552 1.75 3.35 5.55
C PRO A 552 1.40 1.98 4.91
N SER A 553 0.84 1.05 5.68
CA SER A 553 0.19 -0.20 5.25
C SER A 553 -1.32 -0.07 5.08
N ASP A 554 -1.86 1.15 5.16
CA ASP A 554 -3.30 1.45 5.17
C ASP A 554 -4.06 0.77 6.35
N ASP A 555 -3.36 0.19 7.34
CA ASP A 555 -3.92 -0.37 8.58
C ASP A 555 -4.11 0.71 9.67
N ALA A 556 -5.17 0.60 10.48
CA ALA A 556 -5.40 1.49 11.63
C ALA A 556 -4.26 1.42 12.67
N THR A 557 -3.92 2.57 13.25
CA THR A 557 -2.95 2.66 14.35
C THR A 557 -3.53 2.12 15.67
N ILE A 558 -2.69 1.51 16.53
CA ILE A 558 -3.09 1.08 17.88
C ILE A 558 -3.04 2.27 18.83
N TYR A 559 -1.98 3.08 18.76
CA TYR A 559 -1.98 4.43 19.32
C TYR A 559 -1.66 5.47 18.25
N GLN A 560 -2.40 6.57 18.22
CA GLN A 560 -2.39 7.47 17.06
C GLN A 560 -1.12 8.30 16.91
N LEU A 561 -0.27 8.44 17.94
CA LEU A 561 0.99 9.19 17.80
C LEU A 561 2.06 8.24 17.21
N PHE A 562 1.93 8.03 15.89
CA PHE A 562 2.75 7.12 15.09
C PHE A 562 4.12 7.75 14.80
N ILE A 563 5.18 7.16 15.37
CA ILE A 563 6.51 7.79 15.46
C ILE A 563 7.21 7.91 14.08
N PRO A 564 7.28 6.88 13.22
CA PRO A 564 7.85 7.00 11.87
C PRO A 564 7.24 8.11 11.00
N ALA A 565 5.92 8.30 10.97
CA ALA A 565 5.32 9.37 10.19
C ALA A 565 5.55 10.76 10.81
N ASN A 566 5.57 10.87 12.14
CA ASN A 566 5.99 12.10 12.82
C ASN A 566 7.46 12.43 12.48
N ALA A 567 8.34 11.42 12.43
CA ALA A 567 9.73 11.60 12.02
C ALA A 567 9.83 12.10 10.58
N GLN A 568 9.14 11.48 9.62
CA GLN A 568 9.12 11.97 8.23
C GLN A 568 8.56 13.40 8.16
N MET A 569 7.43 13.70 8.80
CA MET A 569 6.84 15.04 8.81
C MET A 569 7.80 16.09 9.41
N SER A 570 8.51 15.76 10.50
CA SER A 570 9.49 16.67 11.10
C SER A 570 10.64 17.02 10.15
N VAL A 571 11.14 16.05 9.38
CA VAL A 571 12.22 16.26 8.41
C VAL A 571 11.72 17.02 7.18
N GLU A 572 10.57 16.64 6.62
CA GLU A 572 10.06 17.28 5.41
C GLU A 572 9.52 18.69 5.65
N LEU A 573 9.07 19.04 6.87
CA LEU A 573 8.81 20.43 7.27
C LEU A 573 10.10 21.25 7.39
N LYS A 574 11.17 20.68 7.96
CA LYS A 574 12.49 21.35 8.03
C LYS A 574 13.06 21.59 6.63
N ARG A 575 13.02 20.60 5.74
CA ARG A 575 13.42 20.72 4.31
C ARG A 575 12.56 21.72 3.54
N ALA A 576 11.24 21.75 3.79
CA ALA A 576 10.34 22.73 3.18
C ALA A 576 10.66 24.17 3.63
N SER A 577 11.26 24.36 4.81
CA SER A 577 11.69 25.70 5.25
C SER A 577 12.77 26.30 4.34
N ASP A 578 13.68 25.50 3.81
CA ASP A 578 14.76 25.97 2.93
C ASP A 578 14.20 26.41 1.56
N LEU A 579 13.30 25.61 0.95
CA LEU A 579 12.69 25.97 -0.33
C LEU A 579 11.73 27.15 -0.20
N LEU A 580 11.02 27.30 0.93
CA LEU A 580 10.19 28.47 1.22
C LEU A 580 11.02 29.73 1.42
N PHE A 581 12.20 29.62 2.02
CA PHE A 581 13.14 30.74 2.12
C PHE A 581 13.60 31.17 0.71
N ALA A 582 14.01 30.21 -0.13
CA ALA A 582 14.40 30.45 -1.51
C ALA A 582 13.25 31.01 -2.38
N ALA A 583 12.00 30.59 -2.13
CA ALA A 583 10.79 31.11 -2.77
C ALA A 583 10.33 32.50 -2.24
N ASN A 584 11.17 33.17 -1.43
CA ASN A 584 10.87 34.45 -0.81
C ASN A 584 9.56 34.42 0.02
N ARG A 585 9.48 33.44 0.93
CA ARG A 585 8.42 33.26 1.94
C ARG A 585 9.02 33.08 3.36
N PRO A 586 9.86 34.01 3.86
CA PRO A 586 10.65 33.82 5.08
C PRO A 586 9.80 33.59 6.35
N GLU A 587 8.63 34.23 6.46
CA GLU A 587 7.72 34.02 7.61
C GLU A 587 7.14 32.60 7.62
N LEU A 588 6.76 32.07 6.44
CA LEU A 588 6.22 30.71 6.30
C LEU A 588 7.33 29.66 6.46
N SER A 589 8.53 29.93 5.96
CA SER A 589 9.75 29.15 6.22
C SER A 589 10.00 29.00 7.73
N ALA A 590 10.01 30.11 8.48
CA ALA A 590 10.18 30.07 9.93
C ALA A 590 9.06 29.30 10.64
N LYS A 591 7.79 29.46 10.21
CA LYS A 591 6.64 28.72 10.73
C LYS A 591 6.81 27.20 10.56
N VAL A 592 7.12 26.72 9.35
CA VAL A 592 7.24 25.27 9.12
C VAL A 592 8.48 24.68 9.79
N LYS A 593 9.59 25.43 9.85
CA LYS A 593 10.80 25.01 10.57
C LYS A 593 10.52 24.79 12.06
N SER A 594 9.91 25.79 12.71
CA SER A 594 9.58 25.72 14.14
C SER A 594 8.60 24.59 14.46
N LEU A 595 7.66 24.27 13.56
CA LEU A 595 6.78 23.11 13.71
C LEU A 595 7.56 21.78 13.58
N GLY A 596 8.46 21.67 12.61
CA GLY A 596 9.32 20.48 12.44
C GLY A 596 10.23 20.22 13.66
N GLU A 597 10.84 21.27 14.19
CA GLU A 597 11.67 21.24 15.41
C GLU A 597 10.83 20.85 16.66
N SER A 598 9.56 21.29 16.73
CA SER A 598 8.63 20.93 17.80
C SER A 598 8.22 19.45 17.74
N ILE A 599 7.89 18.93 16.55
CA ILE A 599 7.55 17.50 16.36
C ILE A 599 8.75 16.62 16.67
N GLU A 600 9.95 16.99 16.20
CA GLU A 600 11.21 16.31 16.52
C GLU A 600 11.45 16.24 18.03
N SER A 601 11.25 17.34 18.74
CA SER A 601 11.36 17.38 20.21
C SER A 601 10.35 16.43 20.88
N GLY A 602 9.12 16.38 20.38
CA GLY A 602 8.09 15.43 20.84
C GLY A 602 8.45 13.95 20.61
N ILE A 603 9.15 13.63 19.52
CA ILE A 603 9.65 12.27 19.25
C ILE A 603 10.74 11.89 20.25
N TRP A 604 11.64 12.81 20.61
CA TRP A 604 12.69 12.53 21.59
C TRP A 604 12.16 12.36 23.02
N GLU A 605 11.17 13.16 23.43
CA GLU A 605 10.58 13.08 24.77
C GLU A 605 9.59 11.91 24.94
N HIS A 606 8.72 11.66 23.94
CA HIS A 606 7.64 10.68 24.06
C HIS A 606 7.80 9.44 23.19
N GLY A 607 8.56 9.54 22.09
CA GLY A 607 8.79 8.44 21.15
C GLY A 607 9.95 7.51 21.53
N VAL A 608 10.81 7.89 22.48
CA VAL A 608 11.91 7.05 22.98
C VAL A 608 11.56 6.45 24.34
N TYR A 609 11.79 5.14 24.51
CA TYR A 609 11.53 4.45 25.77
C TYR A 609 12.58 3.38 26.10
N ARG A 610 12.66 3.00 27.38
CA ARG A 610 13.59 1.97 27.87
C ARG A 610 13.03 0.56 27.68
N HIS A 611 13.36 -0.09 26.57
CA HIS A 611 13.05 -1.51 26.39
C HIS A 611 13.92 -2.40 27.30
N LYS A 612 13.30 -3.44 27.88
CA LYS A 612 13.90 -4.31 28.91
C LYS A 612 15.13 -5.09 28.44
N VAL A 613 15.21 -5.39 27.14
CA VAL A 613 16.29 -6.22 26.54
C VAL A 613 17.25 -5.38 25.68
N PHE A 614 16.73 -4.40 24.94
CA PHE A 614 17.49 -3.67 23.91
C PHE A 614 18.02 -2.31 24.37
N GLY A 615 17.61 -1.84 25.56
CA GLY A 615 17.97 -0.52 26.06
C GLY A 615 17.04 0.56 25.52
N ASP A 616 17.58 1.76 25.30
CA ASP A 616 16.79 2.90 24.82
C ASP A 616 16.52 2.72 23.33
N VAL A 617 15.23 2.70 22.95
CA VAL A 617 14.74 2.44 21.59
C VAL A 617 13.60 3.40 21.25
N PHE A 618 13.31 3.58 19.97
CA PHE A 618 12.08 4.22 19.53
C PHE A 618 10.89 3.24 19.70
N ALA A 619 9.75 3.76 20.18
CA ALA A 619 8.45 3.12 20.06
C ALA A 619 7.92 3.28 18.63
N TYR A 620 7.07 2.36 18.18
CA TYR A 620 6.40 2.47 16.88
C TYR A 620 5.23 3.46 16.94
N GLU A 621 4.44 3.36 18.01
CA GLU A 621 3.27 4.19 18.31
C GLU A 621 3.20 4.46 19.81
N VAL A 622 2.72 5.66 20.20
CA VAL A 622 2.50 6.05 21.60
C VAL A 622 1.17 6.78 21.79
N ASP A 623 0.65 6.81 23.03
CA ASP A 623 -0.60 7.50 23.37
C ASP A 623 -0.40 8.82 24.14
N GLY A 624 0.81 9.11 24.61
CA GLY A 624 1.12 10.25 25.48
C GLY A 624 0.67 10.10 26.94
N TYR A 625 -0.01 8.99 27.30
CA TYR A 625 -0.29 8.58 28.68
C TYR A 625 0.77 7.62 29.25
N GLY A 626 1.61 7.05 28.38
CA GLY A 626 2.67 6.09 28.72
C GLY A 626 2.48 4.71 28.09
N GLY A 627 1.43 4.52 27.29
CA GLY A 627 1.30 3.38 26.39
C GLY A 627 2.28 3.49 25.24
N VAL A 628 3.01 2.39 24.99
CA VAL A 628 3.99 2.26 23.89
C VAL A 628 3.76 0.95 23.13
N VAL A 629 3.89 0.98 21.81
CA VAL A 629 3.87 -0.21 20.95
C VAL A 629 5.29 -0.55 20.51
N SER A 630 5.69 -1.81 20.72
CA SER A 630 6.99 -2.35 20.31
C SER A 630 6.82 -3.33 19.15
N LEU A 631 6.90 -2.81 17.93
CA LEU A 631 6.96 -3.56 16.68
C LEU A 631 7.71 -2.73 15.63
N ASP A 632 7.86 -3.26 14.42
CA ASP A 632 8.01 -2.43 13.23
C ASP A 632 7.26 -3.09 12.08
N ASP A 633 6.88 -2.28 11.09
CA ASP A 633 6.16 -2.69 9.89
C ASP A 633 7.07 -2.53 8.66
N ALA A 634 6.73 -3.17 7.54
CA ALA A 634 7.54 -3.12 6.33
C ALA A 634 7.36 -1.81 5.54
N ASN A 635 6.20 -1.16 5.65
CA ASN A 635 5.85 -0.03 4.79
C ASN A 635 6.53 1.26 5.27
N LEU A 636 7.08 2.05 4.35
CA LEU A 636 7.79 3.29 4.69
C LEU A 636 6.80 4.46 4.83
N PRO A 637 6.90 5.30 5.87
CA PRO A 637 7.95 5.33 6.90
C PRO A 637 7.79 4.24 7.99
N SER A 638 8.89 3.53 8.25
CA SER A 638 9.05 2.54 9.33
C SER A 638 10.19 2.92 10.29
N LEU A 639 10.29 2.31 11.47
CA LEU A 639 11.40 2.57 12.41
C LEU A 639 12.75 2.19 11.81
N LEU A 640 12.81 1.11 11.03
CA LEU A 640 14.00 0.69 10.30
C LEU A 640 14.47 1.76 9.30
N SER A 641 13.54 2.55 8.75
CA SER A 641 13.79 3.57 7.72
C SER A 641 14.25 4.94 8.25
N LEU A 642 14.23 5.21 9.55
CA LEU A 642 14.50 6.54 10.12
C LEU A 642 15.79 7.25 9.60
N PRO A 643 16.93 6.56 9.34
CA PRO A 643 18.10 7.21 8.74
C PRO A 643 17.96 7.53 7.26
N ILE A 644 17.17 6.74 6.51
CA ILE A 644 16.89 6.96 5.08
C ILE A 644 15.94 8.14 4.91
N LEU A 645 15.06 8.37 5.89
CA LEU A 645 14.25 9.59 6.01
C LEU A 645 15.07 10.82 6.44
N GLY A 646 16.33 10.65 6.87
CA GLY A 646 17.15 11.74 7.39
C GLY A 646 16.76 12.25 8.78
N PHE A 647 16.06 11.45 9.59
CA PHE A 647 15.67 11.83 10.96
C PHE A 647 16.81 11.66 11.98
N VAL A 648 17.63 10.61 11.82
CA VAL A 648 18.78 10.30 12.69
C VAL A 648 19.90 9.67 11.90
N ASP A 649 21.16 9.90 12.31
CA ASP A 649 22.29 9.15 11.75
C ASP A 649 22.11 7.64 11.91
N LYS A 650 22.56 6.89 10.91
CA LYS A 650 22.60 5.41 10.96
C LYS A 650 23.42 4.88 12.15
N ALA A 651 24.38 5.67 12.64
CA ALA A 651 25.19 5.38 13.81
C ALA A 651 24.54 5.74 15.17
N ASN A 652 23.36 6.38 15.17
CA ASN A 652 22.69 6.81 16.40
C ASN A 652 22.41 5.61 17.34
N PRO A 653 22.74 5.68 18.64
CA PRO A 653 22.64 4.53 19.54
C PRO A 653 21.20 4.05 19.77
N VAL A 654 20.23 4.98 19.83
CA VAL A 654 18.80 4.65 19.97
C VAL A 654 18.30 3.96 18.71
N TYR A 655 18.66 4.47 17.52
CA TYR A 655 18.37 3.78 16.26
C TYR A 655 19.02 2.39 16.21
N GLN A 656 20.29 2.25 16.59
CA GLN A 656 20.99 0.96 16.55
C GLN A 656 20.43 -0.08 17.53
N ASN A 657 19.93 0.34 18.70
CA ASN A 657 19.17 -0.53 19.59
C ASN A 657 17.81 -0.91 18.97
N THR A 658 17.12 0.05 18.35
CA THR A 658 15.83 -0.15 17.68
C THR A 658 15.98 -1.12 16.50
N ARG A 659 17.01 -0.96 15.65
CA ARG A 659 17.36 -1.88 14.55
C ARG A 659 17.54 -3.33 15.05
N LYS A 660 18.26 -3.52 16.16
CA LYS A 660 18.49 -4.85 16.77
C LYS A 660 17.20 -5.45 17.35
N MET A 661 16.31 -4.60 17.88
CA MET A 661 14.98 -5.01 18.34
C MET A 661 14.11 -5.49 17.17
N ILE A 662 13.95 -4.64 16.15
CA ILE A 662 12.96 -4.81 15.09
C ILE A 662 13.33 -5.86 14.03
N LEU A 663 14.62 -6.14 13.87
CA LEU A 663 15.15 -7.25 13.07
C LEU A 663 15.31 -8.54 13.89
N SER A 664 14.46 -8.77 14.90
CA SER A 664 14.52 -9.98 15.73
C SER A 664 13.14 -10.49 16.15
N LYS A 665 12.97 -11.83 16.18
CA LYS A 665 11.75 -12.50 16.69
C LYS A 665 11.45 -12.21 18.17
N ALA A 666 12.41 -11.65 18.90
CA ALA A 666 12.28 -11.30 20.32
C ALA A 666 11.90 -9.83 20.56
N GLY A 667 11.94 -8.99 19.52
CA GLY A 667 11.69 -7.54 19.63
C GLY A 667 10.59 -7.00 18.70
N ASN A 668 10.25 -7.71 17.62
CA ASN A 668 9.14 -7.37 16.74
C ASN A 668 8.27 -8.62 16.45
N PRO A 669 6.96 -8.60 16.76
CA PRO A 669 6.04 -9.70 16.44
C PRO A 669 5.89 -9.95 14.93
N TYR A 670 6.18 -8.95 14.08
CA TYR A 670 6.14 -9.06 12.62
C TYR A 670 7.51 -9.31 11.98
N TYR A 671 8.57 -9.59 12.76
CA TYR A 671 9.81 -10.12 12.19
C TYR A 671 9.67 -11.63 11.93
N LEU A 672 9.30 -11.97 10.70
CA LEU A 672 9.02 -13.34 10.27
C LEU A 672 10.29 -13.99 9.69
N HIS A 673 10.44 -15.29 9.90
CA HIS A 673 11.51 -16.10 9.32
C HIS A 673 11.06 -17.56 9.30
N GLY A 674 11.03 -18.14 8.10
CA GLY A 674 10.64 -19.51 7.79
C GLY A 674 11.66 -20.16 6.85
N GLN A 675 11.28 -21.23 6.16
CA GLN A 675 12.22 -21.99 5.31
C GLN A 675 12.75 -21.21 4.09
N TRP A 676 11.96 -20.31 3.49
CA TRP A 676 12.25 -19.73 2.16
C TRP A 676 12.52 -18.23 2.17
N PHE A 677 12.03 -17.52 3.19
CA PHE A 677 12.18 -16.08 3.29
C PHE A 677 12.18 -15.61 4.75
N SER A 678 12.75 -14.42 4.99
CA SER A 678 12.71 -13.76 6.30
C SER A 678 12.85 -12.25 6.17
N GLY A 679 12.06 -11.52 6.94
CA GLY A 679 11.98 -10.06 6.91
C GLY A 679 10.91 -9.55 7.87
N ILE A 680 10.62 -8.25 7.80
CA ILE A 680 9.47 -7.67 8.48
C ILE A 680 8.23 -7.81 7.58
N GLY A 681 7.10 -8.19 8.18
CA GLY A 681 5.78 -8.16 7.56
C GLY A 681 4.91 -7.06 8.18
N GLY A 682 3.61 -7.34 8.33
CA GLY A 682 2.67 -6.43 8.97
C GLY A 682 1.34 -7.13 9.24
N PRO A 683 0.38 -6.46 9.93
CA PRO A 683 -0.96 -7.01 10.11
C PRO A 683 -1.71 -7.15 8.78
N HIS A 684 -1.50 -6.24 7.81
CA HIS A 684 -2.16 -6.20 6.49
C HIS A 684 -2.31 -7.57 5.79
N ILE A 685 -1.22 -8.32 5.64
CA ILE A 685 -1.20 -9.68 5.04
C ILE A 685 -1.01 -10.78 6.12
N GLY A 686 -0.69 -10.39 7.35
CA GLY A 686 -0.61 -11.26 8.51
C GLY A 686 0.65 -12.13 8.63
N VAL A 687 0.67 -12.93 9.70
CA VAL A 687 1.86 -13.53 10.34
C VAL A 687 2.63 -14.60 9.55
N HIS A 688 2.35 -14.78 8.26
CA HIS A 688 3.04 -15.73 7.38
C HIS A 688 3.77 -15.06 6.20
N ASN A 689 3.57 -13.78 5.94
CA ASN A 689 4.11 -13.11 4.76
C ASN A 689 4.96 -11.89 5.17
N ALA A 690 6.24 -11.90 4.80
CA ALA A 690 7.16 -10.80 5.00
C ALA A 690 7.43 -10.08 3.67
N TRP A 691 7.74 -8.79 3.74
CA TRP A 691 7.76 -7.93 2.57
C TRP A 691 9.20 -7.67 2.10
N PRO A 692 9.54 -7.85 0.81
CA PRO A 692 10.86 -7.54 0.25
C PRO A 692 11.35 -6.12 0.56
N MET A 693 10.44 -5.16 0.64
CA MET A 693 10.72 -3.78 1.04
C MET A 693 11.47 -3.69 2.38
N SER A 694 11.15 -4.53 3.37
CA SER A 694 11.85 -4.50 4.66
C SER A 694 13.34 -4.87 4.55
N LEU A 695 13.71 -5.77 3.65
CA LEU A 695 15.11 -6.13 3.36
C LEU A 695 15.81 -5.00 2.58
N LEU A 696 15.11 -4.38 1.62
CA LEU A 696 15.59 -3.22 0.86
C LEU A 696 15.84 -1.98 1.75
N VAL A 697 15.00 -1.76 2.75
CA VAL A 697 15.24 -0.76 3.81
C VAL A 697 16.44 -1.19 4.67
N ALA A 698 16.50 -2.46 5.10
CA ALA A 698 17.61 -2.97 5.92
C ALA A 698 18.99 -2.81 5.23
N ILE A 699 19.08 -3.06 3.92
CA ILE A 699 20.29 -2.89 3.09
C ILE A 699 20.76 -1.43 3.11
N ARG A 700 19.90 -0.49 2.70
CA ARG A 700 20.22 0.96 2.65
C ARG A 700 20.61 1.53 4.02
N SER A 701 20.01 0.97 5.07
CA SER A 701 20.31 1.30 6.47
C SER A 701 21.39 0.43 7.13
N SER A 702 22.16 -0.34 6.35
CA SER A 702 23.38 -1.06 6.77
C SER A 702 24.66 -0.39 6.26
N ASP A 703 25.78 -0.64 6.92
CA ASP A 703 27.14 -0.44 6.40
C ASP A 703 28.02 -1.71 6.49
N ASP A 704 27.43 -2.82 6.91
CA ASP A 704 27.99 -4.17 6.99
C ASP A 704 27.78 -4.87 5.62
N ASP A 705 28.87 -5.24 4.94
CA ASP A 705 28.86 -5.76 3.57
C ASP A 705 28.33 -7.20 3.51
N ASP A 706 28.77 -8.08 4.41
CA ASP A 706 28.27 -9.47 4.53
C ASP A 706 26.74 -9.47 4.70
N GLN A 707 26.22 -8.54 5.49
CA GLN A 707 24.77 -8.34 5.67
C GLN A 707 24.07 -7.83 4.40
N ILE A 708 24.69 -6.90 3.66
CA ILE A 708 24.12 -6.35 2.43
C ILE A 708 24.06 -7.43 1.34
N GLU A 709 25.15 -8.18 1.12
CA GLU A 709 25.20 -9.29 0.16
C GLU A 709 24.16 -10.37 0.49
N THR A 710 24.11 -10.79 1.76
CA THR A 710 23.14 -11.80 2.23
C THR A 710 21.69 -11.37 1.99
N LEU A 711 21.34 -10.12 2.32
CA LEU A 711 19.98 -9.60 2.12
C LEU A 711 19.66 -9.41 0.64
N LEU A 712 20.62 -8.97 -0.18
CA LEU A 712 20.45 -8.75 -1.61
C LEU A 712 20.19 -10.06 -2.36
N ASP A 713 20.92 -11.12 -2.02
CA ASP A 713 20.70 -12.46 -2.58
C ASP A 713 19.32 -13.03 -2.21
N ILE A 714 18.86 -12.82 -0.97
CA ILE A 714 17.52 -13.21 -0.53
C ILE A 714 16.44 -12.45 -1.33
N VAL A 715 16.57 -11.13 -1.51
CA VAL A 715 15.63 -10.31 -2.31
C VAL A 715 15.60 -10.75 -3.78
N LYS A 716 16.77 -10.99 -4.39
CA LYS A 716 16.89 -11.47 -5.77
C LYS A 716 16.18 -12.82 -5.97
N LYS A 717 16.21 -13.69 -4.95
CA LYS A 717 15.55 -15.01 -4.94
C LYS A 717 14.05 -14.96 -4.59
N SER A 718 13.56 -13.88 -3.97
CA SER A 718 12.15 -13.77 -3.55
C SER A 718 11.18 -13.30 -4.66
N THR A 719 11.64 -13.24 -5.91
CA THR A 719 10.90 -12.77 -7.11
C THR A 719 9.90 -13.79 -7.67
N ALA A 720 9.68 -14.92 -6.99
CA ALA A 720 8.90 -16.07 -7.44
C ALA A 720 9.24 -16.61 -8.85
N GLY A 721 10.44 -16.32 -9.38
CA GLY A 721 10.81 -16.62 -10.77
C GLY A 721 10.14 -15.70 -11.82
N LEU A 722 9.41 -14.67 -11.39
CA LEU A 722 8.75 -13.67 -12.24
C LEU A 722 9.61 -12.44 -12.51
N GLY A 723 10.73 -12.22 -11.79
CA GLY A 723 11.68 -11.15 -12.10
C GLY A 723 11.19 -9.73 -11.79
N LEU A 724 10.28 -9.56 -10.83
CA LEU A 724 9.83 -8.29 -10.25
C LEU A 724 9.81 -8.38 -8.73
N MET A 725 9.65 -7.24 -8.04
CA MET A 725 9.31 -7.23 -6.62
C MET A 725 7.83 -7.52 -6.40
N HIS A 726 7.56 -8.20 -5.29
CA HIS A 726 6.22 -8.44 -4.77
C HIS A 726 5.97 -7.59 -3.53
N GLU A 727 4.71 -7.42 -3.18
CA GLU A 727 4.30 -6.78 -1.92
C GLU A 727 4.77 -7.63 -0.73
N SER A 728 4.32 -8.89 -0.66
CA SER A 728 4.73 -9.82 0.39
C SER A 728 5.05 -11.20 -0.18
N VAL A 729 5.88 -11.95 0.55
CA VAL A 729 6.32 -13.32 0.21
C VAL A 729 6.12 -14.21 1.43
N ASN A 730 5.55 -15.39 1.21
CA ASN A 730 5.31 -16.35 2.28
C ASN A 730 6.63 -16.95 2.77
N VAL A 731 6.86 -16.94 4.09
CA VAL A 731 8.14 -17.38 4.66
C VAL A 731 8.34 -18.90 4.62
N ASP A 732 7.27 -19.69 4.53
CA ASP A 732 7.30 -21.16 4.58
C ASP A 732 6.80 -21.84 3.28
N VAL A 733 6.20 -21.10 2.34
CA VAL A 733 5.69 -21.63 1.06
C VAL A 733 6.42 -20.97 -0.12
N PRO A 734 7.22 -21.72 -0.91
CA PRO A 734 7.95 -21.14 -2.04
C PRO A 734 6.98 -20.72 -3.15
N PHE A 735 7.35 -19.67 -3.89
CA PHE A 735 6.54 -19.07 -4.96
C PHE A 735 5.17 -18.51 -4.54
N SER A 736 4.85 -18.46 -3.24
CA SER A 736 3.63 -17.81 -2.73
C SER A 736 3.92 -16.36 -2.38
N PHE A 737 3.24 -15.44 -3.03
CA PHE A 737 3.42 -13.99 -2.87
C PHE A 737 2.09 -13.24 -3.02
N THR A 738 2.06 -11.96 -2.65
CA THR A 738 0.98 -11.01 -3.00
C THR A 738 1.46 -9.97 -4.01
N ARG A 739 0.59 -9.64 -4.97
CA ARG A 739 0.73 -8.65 -6.06
C ARG A 739 1.94 -8.86 -6.98
N SER A 740 1.67 -9.20 -8.25
CA SER A 740 2.70 -9.28 -9.30
C SER A 740 3.11 -7.90 -9.85
N TRP A 741 2.28 -6.88 -9.66
CA TRP A 741 2.51 -5.52 -10.15
C TRP A 741 2.34 -4.48 -9.04
N PHE A 742 3.41 -4.29 -8.27
CA PHE A 742 3.49 -3.26 -7.24
C PHE A 742 4.67 -2.33 -7.54
N ALA A 743 4.37 -1.20 -8.19
CA ALA A 743 5.38 -0.33 -8.76
C ALA A 743 6.22 0.40 -7.69
N TRP A 744 5.66 0.65 -6.51
CA TRP A 744 6.41 1.17 -5.35
C TRP A 744 7.54 0.20 -4.94
N ALA A 745 7.25 -1.09 -4.73
CA ALA A 745 8.28 -2.08 -4.36
C ALA A 745 9.38 -2.20 -5.44
N ASN A 746 9.02 -2.12 -6.72
CA ASN A 746 9.98 -2.09 -7.84
C ASN A 746 10.88 -0.83 -7.79
N SER A 747 10.32 0.35 -7.51
CA SER A 747 11.11 1.59 -7.32
C SER A 747 12.01 1.53 -6.07
N GLU A 748 11.57 0.95 -4.95
CA GLU A 748 12.41 0.76 -3.74
C GLU A 748 13.58 -0.21 -3.99
N PHE A 749 13.38 -1.24 -4.82
CA PHE A 749 14.47 -2.11 -5.26
C PHE A 749 15.49 -1.32 -6.08
N ALA A 750 15.03 -0.59 -7.10
CA ALA A 750 15.94 0.20 -7.95
C ALA A 750 16.67 1.29 -7.15
N GLN A 751 15.99 1.95 -6.21
CA GLN A 751 16.59 2.90 -5.29
C GLN A 751 17.70 2.27 -4.43
N THR A 752 17.55 1.00 -4.07
CA THR A 752 18.54 0.22 -3.30
C THR A 752 19.75 -0.15 -4.15
N ILE A 753 19.55 -0.58 -5.40
CA ILE A 753 20.68 -0.87 -6.31
C ILE A 753 21.47 0.40 -6.64
N ILE A 754 20.79 1.53 -6.85
CA ILE A 754 21.41 2.85 -7.02
C ILE A 754 22.19 3.28 -5.76
N ASP A 755 21.65 3.05 -4.57
CA ASP A 755 22.32 3.35 -3.30
C ASP A 755 23.59 2.50 -3.07
N ILE A 756 23.55 1.19 -3.37
CA ILE A 756 24.74 0.33 -3.34
C ILE A 756 25.76 0.83 -4.36
N ALA A 757 25.34 1.11 -5.60
CA ALA A 757 26.23 1.60 -6.66
C ALA A 757 26.94 2.93 -6.29
N ALA A 758 26.28 3.77 -5.49
CA ALA A 758 26.80 5.05 -5.01
C ALA A 758 27.69 4.93 -3.75
N ARG A 759 27.40 3.99 -2.84
CA ARG A 759 28.10 3.90 -1.53
C ARG A 759 29.10 2.75 -1.42
N LYS A 760 28.82 1.62 -2.06
CA LYS A 760 29.51 0.33 -1.91
C LYS A 760 29.54 -0.42 -3.26
N PRO A 761 30.13 0.17 -4.32
CA PRO A 761 30.06 -0.36 -5.69
C PRO A 761 30.61 -1.79 -5.82
N HIS A 762 31.62 -2.15 -5.03
CA HIS A 762 32.28 -3.47 -5.01
C HIS A 762 31.34 -4.66 -4.72
N ILE A 763 30.16 -4.41 -4.15
CA ILE A 763 29.14 -5.44 -3.88
C ILE A 763 28.44 -5.91 -5.18
N ILE A 764 28.41 -5.07 -6.22
CA ILE A 764 27.60 -5.32 -7.44
C ILE A 764 28.36 -5.08 -8.76
N PHE A 765 29.53 -4.44 -8.69
CA PHE A 765 30.41 -4.13 -9.81
C PHE A 765 31.80 -4.74 -9.58
N ASP A 766 32.56 -4.99 -10.65
CA ASP A 766 33.98 -5.36 -10.54
C ASP A 766 34.78 -4.25 -9.80
N ASP A 767 35.77 -4.64 -8.99
CA ASP A 767 36.60 -3.75 -8.14
C ASP A 767 37.20 -2.50 -8.84
N ASN A 768 37.29 -2.53 -10.17
CA ASN A 768 37.85 -1.45 -10.98
C ASN A 768 36.83 -0.35 -11.37
N LYS A 769 35.54 -0.48 -11.01
CA LYS A 769 34.47 0.45 -11.40
C LYS A 769 34.23 1.51 -10.31
N PRO A 770 34.23 2.82 -10.64
CA PRO A 770 34.02 3.89 -9.66
C PRO A 770 32.56 3.96 -9.18
N PRO A 771 32.30 4.61 -8.02
CA PRO A 771 30.95 4.89 -7.55
C PRO A 771 30.05 5.54 -8.62
N LEU A 772 28.81 5.07 -8.70
CA LEU A 772 27.84 5.51 -9.70
C LEU A 772 26.78 6.41 -9.03
N HIS A 773 26.91 7.71 -9.24
CA HIS A 773 25.88 8.69 -8.90
C HIS A 773 25.07 9.04 -10.16
N PRO A 774 23.75 8.80 -10.21
CA PRO A 774 22.88 9.34 -11.25
C PRO A 774 22.77 10.87 -11.15
N GLY A 775 22.71 11.58 -12.27
CA GLY A 775 22.50 13.04 -12.30
C GLY A 775 23.73 13.90 -12.08
N THR A 776 24.95 13.34 -12.05
CA THR A 776 26.19 14.06 -11.72
C THR A 776 27.12 14.35 -12.91
N GLN A 777 26.59 14.44 -14.13
CA GLN A 777 27.37 15.09 -15.19
C GLN A 777 27.47 16.61 -14.92
N ALA A 778 28.69 17.14 -14.98
CA ALA A 778 29.02 18.56 -14.80
C ALA A 778 28.80 19.18 -13.40
N GLN A 779 29.47 18.64 -12.37
CA GLN A 779 30.15 19.51 -11.39
C GLN A 779 31.65 19.17 -11.32
N HIS A 780 32.48 20.21 -11.44
CA HIS A 780 33.90 20.15 -11.08
C HIS A 780 34.03 19.93 -9.56
N PRO A 781 35.11 19.30 -9.07
CA PRO A 781 35.34 19.13 -7.64
C PRO A 781 35.61 20.48 -6.97
N LEU A 782 34.57 21.05 -6.34
CA LEU A 782 34.77 22.00 -5.25
C LEU A 782 35.08 21.18 -4.00
N HIS A 783 36.32 21.29 -3.54
CA HIS A 783 36.78 20.63 -2.33
C HIS A 783 36.02 21.13 -1.10
N ALA A 784 35.69 20.23 -0.19
CA ALA A 784 35.15 20.56 1.13
C ALA A 784 36.30 20.88 2.11
N ASP A 785 37.10 21.90 1.78
CA ASP A 785 38.19 22.44 2.60
C ASP A 785 38.34 23.96 2.32
N ASP A 786 37.53 24.79 2.99
CA ASP A 786 37.72 26.25 3.02
C ASP A 786 37.00 26.88 4.25
N VAL A 787 37.49 26.56 5.45
CA VAL A 787 37.19 27.20 6.75
C VAL A 787 38.48 27.31 7.57
#